data_AF-A0A257ZBM8-F1
#
_entry.id   AF-A0A257ZBM8-F1
#
_cell.length_a   1.000
_cell.length_b   1.000
_cell.length_c   1.000
_cell.angle_alpha   90.00
_cell.angle_beta   90.00
_cell.angle_gamma   90.00
#
_symmetry.space_group_name_H-M   'P 1'
#
loop_
_entity.id
_entity.type
_entity.pdbx_description
1 polymer ?
#
loop_
_entity_poly.entity_id
_entity_poly.type
_entity_poly.pdbx_seq_one_letter_code
_entity_poly.pdbx_strand_id
1 'polypeptide(L)'
;TDGSKLRMTLDYLVNIGFGIDKNGFFLLNDTDRAEVGITFTVDAGTFEGSAKVLGVLGLEATAVTLDDDGNVTSTDEGVAYVSATLGAALFGDDEGLEIIDSGTAGDGEIVRDFGDIALEDALGNELTFERLIYFNQIDYGNLITFEFGANFELQISLSGSVLDPTTGGPIRIGGVSILPTVATEFWVAGSYTYGDGLNIDQLSFENVRLNAQELYEAVLKPILDPIMEVVNPLADFFRWTQETPFKEALSIAGAAFPIIGIANTVITIGIQVTDMVNLFAATGGILIFGDYDFTDRADAIVSGETTMSESSSSVKVTKTSRSSATPGTQANPFGVFGNIQQGISIEVPLLSQPSNILDLILGNYDQVDLAIVHMNLFNFDTGKIDLVDEILAGVGIPGWVGSIVERFFQAEISLKFKAGFSAGYDLGGIVNFVNTLDAVRLLDGVFIDSAPGSLVDAEVWGRFSLNAGIAGASGEVGAGVKISFNDPNNDGKLRIPELIALVEAAADALAEGDIGEALGLIFVGEAYYKAKLSIWAGINLPWPLPDLKWSTTVFDFGDTIPFGGNPVPARIVTDLDAGETAFLNIGSRGGDSMTKITGDGDDRLVLTGGGSGNYSAAYSQGAKTFNGSFANSGTALVMQAGEGNNVIDLSGASGALPTVTYTGGDVDTIILPTSGLHVVFAGAGNDTIRTNSTSTGTYIIFGQDGSDTIDIKGGNVIYFGDDDFGARDLFLAEFALGGVTDAAIRAFFGIDANGIPQAGATQTNFSINGEATNLHGLLSSFTIDTQLSASKAADRVTLGSGNHVVLTGAGADQILVNGNAGVGTMTILSGDGNDRVEVTNGGSVFVEAGAGGDRVYVNATSSTIWGYGAAAGLDGLIGTEAATAIDALAVRDSMDILIGGLGADAIFGQLGSDFIEGGDGSDTINGGIGDDIMVGGTMVLADKNGTPIVLRNLIPDAPLQNGLCIANEDRADGNDDITGAAGLDVILGGGGNDTLRGDSGGDVILGDAPVRAAIS
;
A
#
# COMPACT_ATOMS: atom_id res chain seq x y z
N THR A 1 9.48 -19.11 10.68
CA THR A 1 9.54 -20.37 11.46
C THR A 1 9.37 -20.05 12.92
N ASP A 2 8.13 -20.22 13.41
CA ASP A 2 7.62 -20.24 14.79
C ASP A 2 6.27 -19.51 14.80
N GLY A 3 5.22 -20.21 14.36
CA GLY A 3 3.88 -19.63 14.23
C GLY A 3 3.27 -19.24 15.58
N SER A 4 2.54 -18.12 15.60
CA SER A 4 1.74 -17.66 16.74
C SER A 4 0.79 -18.75 17.22
N LYS A 5 0.82 -19.07 18.51
CA LYS A 5 -0.03 -20.13 19.08
C LYS A 5 -1.42 -19.55 19.37
N LEU A 6 -2.31 -19.63 18.39
CA LEU A 6 -3.72 -19.30 18.58
C LEU A 6 -4.37 -20.33 19.53
N ARG A 7 -4.81 -19.88 20.71
CA ARG A 7 -5.64 -20.67 21.61
C ARG A 7 -7.10 -20.40 21.29
N MET A 8 -7.74 -21.38 20.66
CA MET A 8 -9.17 -21.35 20.40
C MET A 8 -9.90 -22.17 21.47
N THR A 9 -10.92 -21.57 22.08
CA THR A 9 -11.84 -22.25 23.00
C THR A 9 -13.25 -22.16 22.45
N LEU A 10 -13.91 -23.31 22.37
CA LEU A 10 -15.32 -23.42 22.00
C LEU A 10 -16.08 -23.91 23.23
N ASP A 11 -16.90 -23.03 23.80
CA ASP A 11 -17.81 -23.37 24.88
C ASP A 11 -19.22 -23.48 24.30
N TYR A 12 -19.89 -24.60 24.59
CA TYR A 12 -21.28 -24.81 24.23
C TYR A 12 -22.11 -25.07 25.48
N LEU A 13 -23.28 -24.44 25.55
CA LEU A 13 -24.23 -24.57 26.64
C LEU A 13 -25.60 -24.90 26.06
N VAL A 14 -26.29 -25.85 26.67
CA VAL A 14 -27.68 -26.20 26.33
C VAL A 14 -28.49 -26.27 27.63
N ASN A 15 -29.40 -25.33 27.81
CA ASN A 15 -30.25 -25.18 28.99
C ASN A 15 -31.72 -25.49 28.65
N ILE A 16 -32.02 -26.72 28.22
CA ILE A 16 -33.39 -27.13 27.84
C ILE A 16 -33.91 -28.17 28.83
N GLY A 17 -34.99 -27.82 29.56
CA GLY A 17 -35.74 -28.77 30.38
C GLY A 17 -36.96 -29.30 29.63
N PHE A 18 -37.28 -30.59 29.77
CA PHE A 18 -38.52 -31.16 29.21
C PHE A 18 -39.11 -32.26 30.08
N GLY A 19 -40.40 -32.50 29.92
CA GLY A 19 -41.12 -33.52 30.68
C GLY A 19 -42.43 -33.95 30.03
N ILE A 20 -43.10 -34.91 30.65
CA ILE A 20 -44.43 -35.36 30.24
C ILE A 20 -45.34 -35.45 31.46
N ASP A 21 -46.55 -34.92 31.35
CA ASP A 21 -47.59 -35.13 32.35
C ASP A 21 -48.94 -35.50 31.72
N LYS A 22 -50.00 -35.49 32.54
CA LYS A 22 -51.36 -35.83 32.09
C LYS A 22 -51.91 -34.94 30.98
N ASN A 23 -51.34 -33.75 30.78
CA ASN A 23 -51.73 -32.79 29.75
C ASN A 23 -50.86 -32.93 28.48
N GLY A 24 -49.73 -33.64 28.54
CA GLY A 24 -48.87 -33.93 27.39
C GLY A 24 -47.39 -33.66 27.66
N PHE A 25 -46.60 -33.62 26.58
CA PHE A 25 -45.19 -33.24 26.61
C PHE A 25 -45.05 -31.72 26.79
N PHE A 26 -44.15 -31.29 27.66
CA PHE A 26 -43.88 -29.88 27.93
C PHE A 26 -42.37 -29.58 27.94
N LEU A 27 -42.03 -28.33 27.61
CA LEU A 27 -40.71 -27.74 27.71
C LEU A 27 -40.69 -26.75 28.90
N LEU A 28 -39.55 -26.64 29.57
CA LEU A 28 -39.25 -25.62 30.57
C LEU A 28 -38.35 -24.59 29.91
N ASN A 29 -38.77 -23.32 29.95
CA ASN A 29 -38.03 -22.18 29.40
C ASN A 29 -37.51 -21.33 30.54
N ASP A 30 -36.24 -20.93 30.45
CA ASP A 30 -35.64 -19.90 31.30
C ASP A 30 -35.59 -18.63 30.46
N THR A 31 -36.45 -17.64 30.73
CA THR A 31 -36.51 -16.45 29.87
C THR A 31 -35.35 -15.48 30.07
N ASP A 32 -34.59 -15.64 31.15
CA ASP A 32 -33.45 -14.79 31.46
C ASP A 32 -32.12 -15.30 30.85
N ARG A 33 -32.11 -16.48 30.21
CA ARG A 33 -30.91 -17.09 29.63
C ARG A 33 -31.18 -17.79 28.30
N ALA A 34 -30.25 -17.68 27.36
CA ALA A 34 -30.33 -18.44 26.11
C ALA A 34 -30.34 -19.96 26.35
N GLU A 35 -31.27 -20.66 25.70
CA GLU A 35 -31.42 -22.11 25.81
C GLU A 35 -30.30 -22.85 25.08
N VAL A 36 -29.72 -22.25 24.04
CA VAL A 36 -28.50 -22.73 23.39
C VAL A 36 -27.54 -21.57 23.22
N GLY A 37 -26.34 -21.70 23.78
CA GLY A 37 -25.25 -20.73 23.62
C GLY A 37 -24.03 -21.42 23.04
N ILE A 38 -23.43 -20.81 22.02
CA ILE A 38 -22.12 -21.19 21.48
C ILE A 38 -21.22 -19.98 21.59
N THR A 39 -20.22 -20.05 22.46
CA THR A 39 -19.20 -19.02 22.58
C THR A 39 -17.90 -19.53 21.99
N PHE A 40 -17.40 -18.79 21.02
CA PHE A 40 -16.11 -18.99 20.39
C PHE A 40 -15.17 -17.90 20.88
N THR A 41 -14.08 -18.30 21.53
CA THR A 41 -13.05 -17.36 21.99
C THR A 41 -11.72 -17.71 21.33
N VAL A 42 -11.08 -16.73 20.72
CA VAL A 42 -9.73 -16.81 20.17
C VAL A 42 -8.85 -15.87 20.96
N ASP A 43 -7.79 -16.43 21.52
CA ASP A 43 -6.71 -15.69 22.16
C ASP A 43 -5.42 -15.98 21.38
N ALA A 44 -4.82 -14.94 20.80
CA ALA A 44 -3.56 -15.10 20.07
C ALA A 44 -2.34 -15.25 20.99
N GLY A 45 -2.49 -15.04 22.31
CA GLY A 45 -1.43 -15.16 23.30
C GLY A 45 -0.22 -14.29 22.94
N THR A 46 0.95 -14.93 22.84
CA THR A 46 2.15 -14.27 22.31
C THR A 46 2.16 -14.32 20.79
N PHE A 47 2.28 -13.16 20.16
CA PHE A 47 2.55 -13.05 18.74
C PHE A 47 3.68 -12.04 18.49
N GLU A 48 4.47 -12.35 17.48
CA GLU A 48 5.50 -11.50 16.93
C GLU A 48 5.27 -11.51 15.42
N GLY A 49 5.07 -10.32 14.86
CA GLY A 49 4.94 -10.11 13.44
C GLY A 49 5.89 -9.00 13.04
N SER A 50 6.54 -9.13 11.89
CA SER A 50 7.25 -8.01 11.28
C SER A 50 6.71 -7.80 9.88
N ALA A 51 6.49 -6.54 9.54
CA ALA A 51 6.09 -6.11 8.22
C ALA A 51 7.14 -5.15 7.68
N LYS A 52 7.44 -5.27 6.39
CA LYS A 52 8.28 -4.29 5.70
C LYS A 52 7.39 -3.47 4.78
N VAL A 53 7.37 -2.16 4.97
CA VAL A 53 6.70 -1.24 4.05
C VAL A 53 7.77 -0.67 3.12
N LEU A 54 7.62 -0.92 1.81
CA LEU A 54 8.53 -0.46 0.75
C LEU A 54 10.01 -0.89 0.93
N GLY A 55 10.29 -1.93 1.73
CA GLY A 55 11.66 -2.32 2.09
C GLY A 55 12.43 -1.30 2.94
N VAL A 56 11.82 -0.14 3.22
CA VAL A 56 12.39 1.02 3.91
C VAL A 56 11.93 1.08 5.35
N LEU A 57 10.74 0.58 5.69
CA LEU A 57 10.26 0.59 7.08
C LEU A 57 10.08 -0.83 7.58
N GLY A 58 10.82 -1.19 8.60
CA GLY A 58 10.59 -2.38 9.42
C GLY A 58 9.64 -2.01 10.53
N LEU A 59 8.40 -2.43 10.40
CA LEU A 59 7.43 -2.45 11.49
C LEU A 59 7.56 -3.80 12.19
N GLU A 60 7.89 -3.77 13.47
CA GLU A 60 7.83 -4.93 14.35
C GLU A 60 6.63 -4.75 15.27
N ALA A 61 5.73 -5.72 15.23
CA ALA A 61 4.54 -5.82 16.06
C ALA A 61 4.76 -6.96 17.05
N THR A 62 4.79 -6.64 18.34
CA THR A 62 4.96 -7.64 19.41
C THR A 62 3.90 -7.48 20.48
N ALA A 63 3.43 -8.61 20.99
CA ALA A 63 2.65 -8.69 22.22
C ALA A 63 3.54 -8.31 23.42
N VAL A 64 3.20 -7.27 24.19
CA VAL A 64 3.97 -6.85 25.38
C VAL A 64 3.06 -6.44 26.55
N THR A 65 3.62 -6.47 27.76
CA THR A 65 3.01 -6.00 29.02
C THR A 65 3.90 -4.92 29.65
N LEU A 66 3.33 -3.81 30.14
CA LEU A 66 4.11 -2.70 30.73
C LEU A 66 4.03 -2.60 32.26
N ASP A 67 5.01 -1.92 32.86
CA ASP A 67 4.90 -1.39 34.23
C ASP A 67 4.25 0.01 34.26
N ASP A 68 3.99 0.49 35.49
CA ASP A 68 3.41 1.82 35.78
C ASP A 68 4.27 3.01 35.24
N ASP A 69 5.52 2.75 34.84
CA ASP A 69 6.45 3.75 34.29
C ASP A 69 6.56 3.64 32.74
N GLY A 70 5.79 2.75 32.11
CA GLY A 70 5.75 2.57 30.66
C GLY A 70 6.88 1.72 30.07
N ASN A 71 7.59 0.94 30.89
CA ASN A 71 8.63 0.01 30.42
C ASN A 71 8.06 -1.38 30.13
N VAL A 72 8.57 -2.03 29.09
CA VAL A 72 8.24 -3.43 28.78
C VAL A 72 8.73 -4.35 29.91
N THR A 73 7.79 -5.02 30.57
CA THR A 73 8.05 -5.95 31.68
C THR A 73 8.04 -7.41 31.26
N SER A 74 7.27 -7.77 30.22
CA SER A 74 7.26 -9.10 29.62
C SER A 74 6.73 -9.10 28.18
N THR A 75 7.19 -10.07 27.39
CA THR A 75 6.72 -10.40 26.01
C THR A 75 5.81 -11.63 25.99
N ASP A 76 5.44 -12.15 27.18
CA ASP A 76 4.82 -13.46 27.34
C ASP A 76 3.28 -13.43 27.46
N GLU A 77 2.67 -12.24 27.57
CA GLU A 77 1.22 -12.05 27.82
C GLU A 77 0.71 -10.75 27.15
N GLY A 78 0.46 -10.78 25.83
CA GLY A 78 -0.28 -9.72 25.14
C GLY A 78 -1.77 -10.00 25.05
N VAL A 79 -2.59 -8.96 24.96
CA VAL A 79 -4.05 -9.07 24.85
C VAL A 79 -4.45 -8.95 23.38
N ALA A 80 -4.67 -10.09 22.71
CA ALA A 80 -5.28 -10.16 21.38
C ALA A 80 -6.43 -11.16 21.46
N TYR A 81 -7.55 -10.65 21.97
CA TYR A 81 -8.70 -11.41 22.40
C TYR A 81 -9.88 -11.13 21.48
N VAL A 82 -10.47 -12.17 20.90
CA VAL A 82 -11.75 -12.09 20.19
C VAL A 82 -12.70 -13.10 20.79
N SER A 83 -13.88 -12.66 21.21
CA SER A 83 -14.95 -13.54 21.69
C SER A 83 -16.23 -13.27 20.92
N ALA A 84 -16.75 -14.29 20.24
CA ALA A 84 -18.02 -14.26 19.56
C ALA A 84 -18.99 -15.23 20.23
N THR A 85 -20.20 -14.77 20.53
CA THR A 85 -21.27 -15.57 21.11
C THR A 85 -22.45 -15.61 20.15
N LEU A 86 -22.88 -16.83 19.82
CA LEU A 86 -24.13 -17.13 19.13
C LEU A 86 -25.09 -17.72 20.17
N GLY A 87 -26.09 -16.94 20.56
CA GLY A 87 -27.20 -17.37 21.38
C GLY A 87 -28.40 -17.74 20.53
N ALA A 88 -29.15 -18.77 20.92
CA ALA A 88 -30.48 -19.03 20.43
C ALA A 88 -31.44 -19.05 21.62
N ALA A 89 -32.34 -18.07 21.65
CA ALA A 89 -33.45 -18.04 22.59
C ALA A 89 -34.64 -18.79 21.97
N LEU A 90 -35.11 -19.82 22.66
CA LEU A 90 -36.37 -20.49 22.38
C LEU A 90 -37.46 -19.65 23.06
N PHE A 91 -38.45 -19.18 22.28
CA PHE A 91 -39.62 -18.46 22.81
C PHE A 91 -39.34 -17.07 23.41
N GLY A 92 -38.56 -16.24 22.71
CA GLY A 92 -38.24 -14.86 23.10
C GLY A 92 -39.47 -13.95 23.30
N ASP A 93 -39.30 -12.94 24.15
CA ASP A 93 -40.38 -12.12 24.70
C ASP A 93 -41.08 -11.19 23.70
N ASP A 94 -40.46 -10.91 22.55
CA ASP A 94 -40.87 -9.78 21.73
C ASP A 94 -41.91 -10.10 20.63
N GLU A 95 -42.17 -11.38 20.30
CA GLU A 95 -43.15 -11.73 19.27
C GLU A 95 -44.10 -12.87 19.65
N GLY A 96 -45.01 -12.61 20.60
CA GLY A 96 -46.40 -13.07 20.45
C GLY A 96 -46.86 -14.39 21.07
N LEU A 97 -46.24 -14.89 22.15
CA LEU A 97 -46.79 -16.04 22.88
C LEU A 97 -47.86 -15.63 23.91
N GLU A 98 -49.11 -15.47 23.46
CA GLU A 98 -50.27 -15.43 24.35
C GLU A 98 -50.62 -16.88 24.78
N ILE A 99 -50.06 -17.35 25.89
CA ILE A 99 -50.44 -18.65 26.47
C ILE A 99 -51.86 -18.51 27.06
N ILE A 100 -52.80 -19.29 26.53
CA ILE A 100 -54.16 -19.38 27.05
C ILE A 100 -54.10 -19.99 28.47
N ASP A 101 -54.19 -19.11 29.47
CA ASP A 101 -54.34 -19.42 30.89
C ASP A 101 -55.45 -20.46 31.10
N SER A 102 -55.10 -21.63 31.63
CA SER A 102 -56.06 -22.58 32.17
C SER A 102 -55.99 -22.66 33.71
N GLY A 103 -55.97 -21.51 34.36
CA GLY A 103 -56.48 -21.33 35.71
C GLY A 103 -55.41 -21.18 36.80
N THR A 104 -55.27 -19.93 37.26
CA THR A 104 -54.86 -19.50 38.60
C THR A 104 -53.47 -19.89 39.08
N ALA A 105 -52.47 -19.09 38.70
CA ALA A 105 -51.50 -18.49 39.61
C ALA A 105 -50.97 -17.19 38.98
N GLY A 106 -50.93 -16.10 39.76
CA GLY A 106 -50.36 -14.83 39.34
C GLY A 106 -48.83 -14.87 39.32
N ASP A 107 -48.26 -13.90 38.60
CA ASP A 107 -46.86 -13.55 38.50
C ASP A 107 -45.93 -14.67 38.01
N GLY A 108 -46.05 -15.03 36.72
CA GLY A 108 -44.94 -15.38 35.81
C GLY A 108 -44.09 -16.62 36.08
N GLU A 109 -44.11 -17.20 37.29
CA GLU A 109 -43.27 -18.30 37.72
C GLU A 109 -44.15 -19.51 38.00
N ILE A 110 -44.12 -20.51 37.12
CA ILE A 110 -44.87 -21.76 37.35
C ILE A 110 -44.08 -22.61 38.35
N VAL A 111 -44.40 -22.50 39.64
CA VAL A 111 -43.87 -23.40 40.68
C VAL A 111 -44.49 -24.80 40.51
N ARG A 112 -43.81 -25.67 39.74
CA ARG A 112 -43.95 -27.12 39.88
C ARG A 112 -43.09 -27.52 41.07
N ASP A 113 -43.71 -28.01 42.14
CA ASP A 113 -42.98 -28.57 43.29
C ASP A 113 -42.21 -29.82 42.84
N PHE A 114 -40.91 -29.64 42.58
CA PHE A 114 -39.96 -30.71 42.29
C PHE A 114 -39.28 -31.24 43.56
N GLY A 115 -39.80 -30.94 44.77
CA GLY A 115 -39.18 -30.88 46.11
C GLY A 115 -38.10 -31.89 46.57
N ASP A 116 -37.73 -32.86 45.75
CA ASP A 116 -36.59 -33.77 45.91
C ASP A 116 -35.51 -33.64 44.79
N ILE A 117 -35.64 -32.71 43.83
CA ILE A 117 -34.73 -32.56 42.67
C ILE A 117 -34.24 -31.10 42.58
N ALA A 118 -32.95 -30.86 42.82
CA ALA A 118 -32.27 -29.62 42.48
C ALA A 118 -31.62 -29.79 41.09
N LEU A 119 -31.97 -28.92 40.14
CA LEU A 119 -31.36 -28.90 38.81
C LEU A 119 -30.22 -27.88 38.85
N GLU A 120 -29.00 -28.33 38.59
CA GLU A 120 -27.82 -27.47 38.50
C GLU A 120 -27.29 -27.48 37.06
N ASP A 121 -26.79 -26.35 36.56
CA ASP A 121 -26.05 -26.29 35.30
C ASP A 121 -24.68 -26.99 35.42
N ALA A 122 -23.94 -27.08 34.31
CA ALA A 122 -22.61 -27.70 34.30
C ALA A 122 -21.57 -26.98 35.19
N LEU A 123 -21.88 -25.76 35.66
CA LEU A 123 -21.05 -24.94 36.54
C LEU A 123 -21.53 -24.99 38.01
N GLY A 124 -22.58 -25.75 38.31
CA GLY A 124 -23.13 -25.92 39.66
C GLY A 124 -24.10 -24.81 40.10
N ASN A 125 -24.60 -23.98 39.17
CA ASN A 125 -25.61 -22.97 39.50
C ASN A 125 -27.00 -23.58 39.42
N GLU A 126 -27.89 -23.21 40.35
CA GLU A 126 -29.28 -23.65 40.34
C GLU A 126 -30.02 -23.10 39.11
N LEU A 127 -30.66 -23.99 38.35
CA LEU A 127 -31.48 -23.65 37.18
C LEU A 127 -32.92 -23.38 37.63
N THR A 128 -33.37 -22.13 37.49
CA THR A 128 -34.75 -21.70 37.72
C THR A 128 -35.46 -21.53 36.39
N PHE A 129 -36.54 -22.26 36.17
CA PHE A 129 -37.33 -22.16 34.93
C PHE A 129 -38.57 -21.29 35.18
N GLU A 130 -38.76 -20.29 34.34
CA GLU A 130 -39.80 -19.29 34.51
C GLU A 130 -41.08 -19.70 33.79
N ARG A 131 -40.97 -20.39 32.65
CA ARG A 131 -42.13 -20.75 31.80
C ARG A 131 -42.23 -22.26 31.54
N LEU A 132 -43.46 -22.75 31.47
CA LEU A 132 -43.78 -24.13 31.05
C LEU A 132 -44.66 -24.08 29.81
N ILE A 133 -44.19 -24.68 28.72
CA ILE A 133 -44.84 -24.63 27.40
C ILE A 133 -45.19 -26.05 26.95
N TYR A 134 -46.48 -26.35 26.76
CA TYR A 134 -46.88 -27.64 26.20
C TYR A 134 -46.74 -27.66 24.69
N PHE A 135 -46.40 -28.83 24.13
CA PHE A 135 -46.15 -28.99 22.70
C PHE A 135 -47.33 -28.59 21.80
N ASN A 136 -48.56 -28.67 22.31
CA ASN A 136 -49.79 -28.25 21.61
C ASN A 136 -50.09 -26.74 21.72
N GLN A 137 -49.28 -25.98 22.45
CA GLN A 137 -49.38 -24.54 22.64
C GLN A 137 -48.23 -23.78 21.96
N ILE A 138 -47.37 -24.50 21.23
CA ILE A 138 -46.24 -23.94 20.51
C ILE A 138 -46.72 -23.29 19.20
N ASP A 139 -46.47 -21.99 19.03
CA ASP A 139 -46.54 -21.34 17.73
C ASP A 139 -45.25 -21.63 16.95
N TYR A 140 -45.37 -22.40 15.86
CA TYR A 140 -44.24 -22.81 15.04
C TYR A 140 -43.66 -21.69 14.16
N GLY A 141 -44.28 -20.50 14.12
CA GLY A 141 -43.84 -19.38 13.29
C GLY A 141 -42.59 -18.65 13.79
N ASN A 142 -42.42 -18.52 15.12
CA ASN A 142 -41.42 -17.64 15.75
C ASN A 142 -40.57 -18.40 16.80
N LEU A 143 -40.21 -19.64 16.49
CA LEU A 143 -39.76 -20.61 17.48
C LEU A 143 -38.33 -20.38 18.03
N ILE A 144 -37.49 -19.64 17.30
CA ILE A 144 -36.07 -19.45 17.61
C ILE A 144 -35.65 -18.03 17.20
N THR A 145 -35.14 -17.25 18.15
CA THR A 145 -34.43 -15.99 17.86
C THR A 145 -32.94 -16.23 18.02
N PHE A 146 -32.15 -15.91 16.99
CA PHE A 146 -30.70 -16.00 17.06
C PHE A 146 -30.12 -14.62 17.37
N GLU A 147 -29.25 -14.57 18.37
CA GLU A 147 -28.47 -13.39 18.71
C GLU A 147 -27.00 -13.66 18.44
N PHE A 148 -26.36 -12.74 17.72
CA PHE A 148 -24.92 -12.78 17.48
C PHE A 148 -24.28 -11.52 18.04
N GLY A 149 -23.30 -11.69 18.93
CA GLY A 149 -22.47 -10.63 19.47
C GLY A 149 -21.01 -11.04 19.44
N ALA A 150 -20.11 -10.12 19.08
CA ALA A 150 -18.66 -10.32 19.17
C ALA A 150 -18.00 -9.15 19.88
N ASN A 151 -16.97 -9.42 20.67
CA ASN A 151 -16.11 -8.42 21.29
C ASN A 151 -14.67 -8.71 20.87
N PHE A 152 -13.89 -7.65 20.66
CA PHE A 152 -12.48 -7.77 20.41
C PHE A 152 -11.69 -6.71 21.16
N GLU A 153 -10.51 -7.10 21.61
CA GLU A 153 -9.52 -6.23 22.25
C GLU A 153 -8.15 -6.63 21.74
N LEU A 154 -7.42 -5.64 21.22
CA LEU A 154 -6.12 -5.81 20.64
C LEU A 154 -5.18 -4.73 21.18
N GLN A 155 -4.13 -5.19 21.85
CA GLN A 155 -3.02 -4.39 22.33
C GLN A 155 -1.73 -4.88 21.68
N ILE A 156 -1.08 -4.01 20.89
CA ILE A 156 0.14 -4.34 20.15
C ILE A 156 1.21 -3.29 20.46
N SER A 157 2.41 -3.70 20.85
CA SER A 157 3.56 -2.80 20.76
C SER A 157 4.04 -2.76 19.31
N LEU A 158 3.95 -1.59 18.71
CA LEU A 158 4.50 -1.30 17.40
C LEU A 158 5.85 -0.60 17.60
N SER A 159 6.89 -1.12 16.95
CA SER A 159 8.14 -0.41 16.77
C SER A 159 8.46 -0.27 15.30
N GLY A 160 8.69 0.97 14.86
CA GLY A 160 9.10 1.31 13.51
C GLY A 160 10.58 1.65 13.45
N SER A 161 11.29 1.08 12.46
CA SER A 161 12.68 1.41 12.15
C SER A 161 12.86 1.55 10.65
N VAL A 162 13.81 2.39 10.22
CA VAL A 162 14.11 2.51 8.78
C VAL A 162 15.18 1.50 8.38
N LEU A 163 14.81 0.58 7.49
CA LEU A 163 15.61 -0.52 6.98
C LEU A 163 16.33 -0.18 5.67
N ASP A 164 17.48 -0.80 5.49
CA ASP A 164 18.22 -0.85 4.25
C ASP A 164 17.56 -1.89 3.33
N PRO A 165 17.10 -1.50 2.14
CA PRO A 165 16.41 -2.40 1.22
C PRO A 165 17.30 -3.55 0.74
N THR A 166 18.63 -3.37 0.75
CA THR A 166 19.59 -4.38 0.26
C THR A 166 20.00 -5.40 1.33
N THR A 167 19.98 -5.00 2.61
CA THR A 167 20.43 -5.87 3.71
C THR A 167 19.31 -6.27 4.67
N GLY A 168 18.15 -5.60 4.62
CA GLY A 168 17.00 -5.85 5.48
C GLY A 168 17.19 -5.49 6.94
N GLY A 169 18.35 -4.93 7.33
CA GLY A 169 18.63 -4.39 8.66
C GLY A 169 18.54 -2.86 8.66
N PRO A 170 18.55 -2.19 9.82
CA PRO A 170 18.45 -0.73 9.89
C PRO A 170 19.55 -0.05 9.07
N ILE A 171 19.21 1.02 8.32
CA ILE A 171 20.21 1.74 7.53
C ILE A 171 21.27 2.30 8.48
N ARG A 172 22.55 1.99 8.24
CA ARG A 172 23.65 2.42 9.10
C ARG A 172 24.67 3.26 8.35
N ILE A 173 24.97 4.46 8.86
CA ILE A 173 26.12 5.26 8.41
C ILE A 173 27.17 5.24 9.52
N GLY A 174 28.38 4.77 9.21
CA GLY A 174 29.45 4.66 10.20
C GLY A 174 29.19 3.65 11.33
N GLY A 175 28.27 2.69 11.12
CA GLY A 175 27.90 1.65 12.09
C GLY A 175 26.72 2.00 13.01
N VAL A 176 26.20 3.23 12.92
CA VAL A 176 25.07 3.76 13.71
C VAL A 176 23.83 3.88 12.82
N SER A 177 22.65 3.47 13.33
CA SER A 177 21.38 3.56 12.58
C SER A 177 21.01 5.01 12.26
N ILE A 178 20.69 5.33 11.00
CA ILE A 178 20.44 6.72 10.55
C ILE A 178 19.19 7.31 11.18
N LEU A 179 18.14 6.51 11.35
CA LEU A 179 16.87 6.96 11.90
C LEU A 179 16.55 6.20 13.21
N PRO A 180 16.07 6.91 14.23
CA PRO A 180 15.78 6.33 15.54
C PRO A 180 14.63 5.34 15.45
N THR A 181 14.68 4.29 16.27
CA THR A 181 13.52 3.41 16.43
C THR A 181 12.43 4.17 17.20
N VAL A 182 11.24 4.24 16.61
CA VAL A 182 10.04 4.73 17.28
C VAL A 182 9.29 3.55 17.85
N ALA A 183 8.76 3.66 19.06
CA ALA A 183 7.88 2.65 19.63
C ALA A 183 6.60 3.28 20.19
N THR A 184 5.50 2.55 20.14
CA THR A 184 4.19 2.92 20.70
C THR A 184 3.38 1.68 21.00
N GLU A 185 2.40 1.76 21.90
CA GLU A 185 1.37 0.74 22.03
C GLU A 185 0.11 1.15 21.28
N PHE A 186 -0.26 0.35 20.29
CA PHE A 186 -1.53 0.46 19.60
C PHE A 186 -2.61 -0.33 20.34
N TRP A 187 -3.67 0.38 20.72
CA TRP A 187 -4.86 -0.18 21.35
C TRP A 187 -6.05 -0.03 20.42
N VAL A 188 -6.73 -1.14 20.15
CA VAL A 188 -8.05 -1.12 19.52
C VAL A 188 -8.97 -2.10 20.22
N ALA A 189 -10.13 -1.61 20.66
CA ALA A 189 -11.17 -2.42 21.29
C ALA A 189 -12.54 -2.04 20.76
N GLY A 190 -13.43 -3.02 20.67
CA GLY A 190 -14.78 -2.80 20.18
C GLY A 190 -15.66 -4.03 20.25
N SER A 191 -16.87 -3.86 19.76
CA SER A 191 -17.91 -4.88 19.75
C SER A 191 -18.69 -4.87 18.44
N TYR A 192 -19.30 -6.00 18.10
CA TYR A 192 -20.19 -6.15 16.97
C TYR A 192 -21.48 -6.83 17.43
N THR A 193 -22.64 -6.29 17.08
CA THR A 193 -23.93 -6.97 17.25
C THR A 193 -24.71 -6.95 15.95
N TYR A 194 -25.55 -7.97 15.72
CA TYR A 194 -26.36 -8.06 14.49
C TYR A 194 -27.30 -6.86 14.28
N GLY A 195 -27.70 -6.16 15.35
CA GLY A 195 -28.57 -4.98 15.29
C GLY A 195 -27.84 -3.65 15.12
N ASP A 196 -26.73 -3.46 15.83
CA ASP A 196 -26.04 -2.17 15.90
C ASP A 196 -24.80 -2.09 15.00
N GLY A 197 -24.33 -3.21 14.43
CA GLY A 197 -23.13 -3.26 13.59
C GLY A 197 -21.84 -3.22 14.41
N LEU A 198 -20.74 -2.78 13.80
CA LEU A 198 -19.43 -2.63 14.45
C LEU A 198 -19.36 -1.31 15.22
N ASN A 199 -19.04 -1.39 16.51
CA ASN A 199 -18.78 -0.26 17.38
C ASN A 199 -17.32 -0.31 17.88
N ILE A 200 -16.60 0.81 17.80
CA ILE A 200 -15.22 0.93 18.27
C ILE A 200 -15.24 1.70 19.60
N ASP A 201 -14.92 1.01 20.69
CA ASP A 201 -14.96 1.56 22.05
C ASP A 201 -13.63 2.22 22.45
N GLN A 202 -12.51 1.83 21.82
CA GLN A 202 -11.20 2.43 22.02
C GLN A 202 -10.35 2.34 20.75
N LEU A 203 -9.70 3.44 20.39
CA LEU A 203 -8.64 3.47 19.37
C LEU A 203 -7.57 4.46 19.81
N SER A 204 -6.44 3.99 20.34
CA SER A 204 -5.37 4.87 20.85
C SER A 204 -3.96 4.38 20.54
N PHE A 205 -3.02 5.31 20.45
CA PHE A 205 -1.59 5.06 20.46
C PHE A 205 -1.02 5.60 21.76
N GLU A 206 -0.63 4.71 22.65
CA GLU A 206 -0.13 5.04 23.99
C GLU A 206 1.40 4.99 24.02
N ASN A 207 1.98 5.74 24.96
CA ASN A 207 3.40 5.78 25.27
C ASN A 207 4.32 5.97 24.04
N VAL A 208 3.92 6.83 23.10
CA VAL A 208 4.73 7.13 21.90
C VAL A 208 6.11 7.64 22.33
N ARG A 209 7.16 6.88 21.97
CA ARG A 209 8.52 7.10 22.45
C ARG A 209 9.57 6.98 21.33
N LEU A 210 10.62 7.78 21.47
CA LEU A 210 11.72 7.93 20.51
C LEU A 210 13.07 7.71 21.19
N ASN A 211 13.96 6.93 20.59
CA ASN A 211 15.36 6.88 21.01
C ASN A 211 16.15 8.10 20.45
N ALA A 212 16.10 9.22 21.16
CA ALA A 212 16.76 10.47 20.81
C ALA A 212 18.30 10.41 20.89
N GLN A 213 18.89 9.42 21.58
CA GLN A 213 20.35 9.22 21.58
C GLN A 213 20.84 8.76 20.21
N GLU A 214 20.13 7.83 19.57
CA GLU A 214 20.42 7.39 18.20
C GLU A 214 20.26 8.55 17.21
N LEU A 215 19.15 9.31 17.31
CA LEU A 215 18.93 10.52 16.52
C LEU A 215 20.08 11.52 16.69
N TYR A 216 20.55 11.73 17.92
CA TYR A 216 21.66 12.64 18.19
C TYR A 216 22.94 12.13 17.55
N GLU A 217 23.32 10.87 17.73
CA GLU A 217 24.60 10.35 17.22
C GLU A 217 24.65 10.24 15.71
N ALA A 218 23.52 9.88 15.08
CA ALA A 218 23.46 9.59 13.65
C ALA A 218 23.17 10.83 12.78
N VAL A 219 22.26 11.71 13.23
CA VAL A 219 21.77 12.83 12.42
C VAL A 219 22.26 14.15 12.98
N LEU A 220 22.01 14.42 14.27
CA LEU A 220 22.26 15.75 14.81
C LEU A 220 23.74 16.03 15.02
N LYS A 221 24.52 15.09 15.53
CA LYS A 221 25.94 15.27 15.86
C LYS A 221 26.80 15.53 14.61
N PRO A 222 26.67 14.80 13.48
CA PRO A 222 27.40 15.12 12.26
C PRO A 222 27.07 16.50 11.66
N ILE A 223 25.87 17.02 11.93
CA ILE A 223 25.43 18.36 11.48
C ILE A 223 25.90 19.43 12.47
N LEU A 224 25.67 19.21 13.76
CA LEU A 224 25.94 20.15 14.84
C LEU A 224 27.42 20.24 15.16
N ASP A 225 28.21 19.16 15.13
CA ASP A 225 29.65 19.23 15.47
C ASP A 225 30.42 20.18 14.54
N PRO A 226 30.29 20.11 13.20
CA PRO A 226 30.92 21.09 12.30
C PRO A 226 30.37 22.52 12.49
N ILE A 227 29.06 22.66 12.70
CA ILE A 227 28.44 23.97 12.97
C ILE A 227 29.02 24.55 14.26
N MET A 228 29.15 23.73 15.30
CA MET A 228 29.69 24.09 16.62
C MET A 228 31.18 24.38 16.56
N GLU A 229 31.95 23.78 15.66
CA GLU A 229 33.35 24.16 15.40
C GLU A 229 33.47 25.60 14.88
N VAL A 230 32.47 26.11 14.16
CA VAL A 230 32.39 27.49 13.66
C VAL A 230 31.70 28.42 14.68
N VAL A 231 30.64 27.94 15.33
CA VAL A 231 29.80 28.68 16.28
C VAL A 231 30.53 28.90 17.60
N ASN A 232 31.28 27.93 18.14
CA ASN A 232 31.96 28.06 19.42
C ASN A 232 33.00 29.20 19.44
N PRO A 233 33.91 29.33 18.46
CA PRO A 233 34.82 30.46 18.38
C PRO A 233 34.11 31.82 18.26
N LEU A 234 32.98 31.86 17.54
CA LEU A 234 32.17 33.07 17.39
C LEU A 234 31.43 33.40 18.70
N ALA A 235 30.87 32.41 19.37
CA ALA A 235 30.22 32.55 20.67
C ALA A 235 31.20 33.08 21.73
N ASP A 236 32.43 32.55 21.75
CA ASP A 236 33.50 33.06 22.61
C ASP A 236 33.93 34.49 22.23
N PHE A 237 34.03 34.79 20.93
CA PHE A 237 34.32 36.13 20.43
C PHE A 237 33.22 37.14 20.78
N PHE A 238 31.96 36.72 20.82
CA PHE A 238 30.83 37.58 21.15
C PHE A 238 30.49 37.60 22.65
N ARG A 239 31.14 36.80 23.50
CA ARG A 239 30.81 36.74 24.94
C ARG A 239 30.89 38.09 25.66
N TRP A 240 31.73 39.02 25.21
CA TRP A 240 31.82 40.38 25.76
C TRP A 240 30.56 41.23 25.52
N THR A 241 29.71 40.89 24.54
CA THR A 241 28.46 41.62 24.26
C THR A 241 27.38 41.37 25.33
N GLN A 242 27.55 40.33 26.16
CA GLN A 242 26.66 40.02 27.29
C GLN A 242 27.03 40.75 28.58
N GLU A 243 28.13 41.51 28.61
CA GLU A 243 28.52 42.34 29.75
C GLU A 243 27.92 43.76 29.66
N THR A 244 27.53 44.33 30.81
CA THR A 244 27.02 45.72 30.89
C THR A 244 28.16 46.72 30.59
N PRO A 245 27.94 47.79 29.78
CA PRO A 245 26.66 48.29 29.25
C PRO A 245 26.29 47.77 27.85
N PHE A 246 27.13 46.94 27.21
CA PHE A 246 26.92 46.49 25.84
C PHE A 246 25.67 45.62 25.69
N LYS A 247 25.33 44.81 26.71
CA LYS A 247 24.08 44.06 26.77
C LYS A 247 22.83 44.92 26.57
N GLU A 248 22.80 46.11 27.19
CA GLU A 248 21.67 47.04 27.06
C GLU A 248 21.65 47.71 25.68
N ALA A 249 22.82 48.08 25.14
CA ALA A 249 22.94 48.66 23.81
C ALA A 249 22.58 47.68 22.68
N LEU A 250 23.01 46.41 22.78
CA LEU A 250 22.67 45.34 21.83
C LEU A 250 21.21 44.89 21.95
N SER A 251 20.61 44.92 23.15
CA SER A 251 19.19 44.62 23.31
C SER A 251 18.31 45.66 22.60
N ILE A 252 18.69 46.94 22.64
CA ILE A 252 17.98 48.03 21.96
C ILE A 252 18.24 47.97 20.44
N ALA A 253 19.49 47.72 20.03
CA ALA A 253 19.84 47.64 18.61
C ALA A 253 19.33 46.36 17.92
N GLY A 254 19.33 45.22 18.62
CA GLY A 254 18.82 43.93 18.12
C GLY A 254 17.30 43.90 17.94
N ALA A 255 16.56 44.72 18.69
CA ALA A 255 15.12 44.93 18.47
C ALA A 255 14.81 45.76 17.21
N ALA A 256 15.74 46.60 16.74
CA ALA A 256 15.57 47.43 15.54
C ALA A 256 16.25 46.82 14.29
N PHE A 257 17.33 46.06 14.47
CA PHE A 257 18.11 45.40 13.41
C PHE A 257 18.52 43.99 13.86
N PRO A 258 17.71 42.96 13.56
CA PRO A 258 17.94 41.58 14.03
C PRO A 258 19.28 40.98 13.59
N ILE A 259 19.88 41.44 12.48
CA ILE A 259 21.26 41.09 12.06
C ILE A 259 22.30 41.34 13.17
N ILE A 260 22.08 42.33 14.04
CA ILE A 260 22.97 42.63 15.18
C ILE A 260 22.78 41.60 16.31
N GLY A 261 21.62 40.93 16.37
CA GLY A 261 21.28 39.88 17.32
C GLY A 261 21.91 38.51 17.02
N ILE A 262 22.47 38.31 15.82
CA ILE A 262 23.13 37.04 15.41
C ILE A 262 24.18 36.59 16.43
N ALA A 263 24.96 37.54 16.98
CA ALA A 263 25.93 37.28 18.03
C ALA A 263 25.31 36.64 19.29
N ASN A 264 24.14 37.12 19.72
CA ASN A 264 23.40 36.54 20.85
C ASN A 264 22.80 35.18 20.47
N THR A 265 22.25 35.07 19.26
CA THR A 265 21.62 33.84 18.78
C THR A 265 22.62 32.68 18.66
N VAL A 266 23.82 32.95 18.15
CA VAL A 266 24.94 31.99 18.05
C VAL A 266 25.35 31.46 19.45
N ILE A 267 25.40 32.34 20.46
CA ILE A 267 25.67 31.93 21.85
C ILE A 267 24.54 31.06 22.41
N THR A 268 23.28 31.44 22.14
CA THR A 268 22.09 30.71 22.62
C THR A 268 22.01 29.30 22.03
N ILE A 269 22.31 29.13 20.75
CA ILE A 269 22.36 27.80 20.09
C ILE A 269 23.33 26.88 20.83
N GLY A 270 24.55 27.33 21.10
CA GLY A 270 25.56 26.49 21.76
C GLY A 270 25.18 26.05 23.17
N ILE A 271 24.52 26.91 23.93
CA ILE A 271 24.00 26.58 25.28
C ILE A 271 22.87 25.55 25.17
N GLN A 272 21.88 25.79 24.32
CA GLN A 272 20.71 24.92 24.19
C GLN A 272 21.06 23.52 23.67
N VAL A 273 22.02 23.42 22.74
CA VAL A 273 22.54 22.13 22.26
C VAL A 273 23.25 21.38 23.39
N THR A 274 24.07 22.07 24.19
CA THR A 274 24.78 21.46 25.32
C THR A 274 23.79 20.95 26.39
N ASP A 275 22.76 21.74 26.70
CA ASP A 275 21.71 21.36 27.65
C ASP A 275 20.91 20.15 27.16
N MET A 276 20.61 20.07 25.86
CA MET A 276 19.96 18.90 25.25
C MET A 276 20.84 17.64 25.35
N VAL A 277 22.13 17.72 25.04
CA VAL A 277 23.05 16.58 25.13
C VAL A 277 23.14 16.07 26.56
N ASN A 278 23.22 16.98 27.54
CA ASN A 278 23.21 16.62 28.95
C ASN A 278 21.88 15.97 29.36
N LEU A 279 20.75 16.41 28.81
CA LEU A 279 19.44 15.81 29.04
C LEU A 279 19.35 14.38 28.48
N PHE A 280 19.82 14.14 27.26
CA PHE A 280 19.85 12.80 26.66
C PHE A 280 20.73 11.85 27.45
N ALA A 281 21.91 12.30 27.88
CA ALA A 281 22.79 11.51 28.74
C ALA A 281 22.16 11.19 30.12
N ALA A 282 21.34 12.09 30.67
CA ALA A 282 20.67 11.89 31.95
C ALA A 282 19.42 10.98 31.87
N THR A 283 18.80 10.86 30.69
CA THR A 283 17.55 10.13 30.45
C THR A 283 17.74 8.77 29.77
N GLY A 284 18.97 8.37 29.47
CA GLY A 284 19.24 7.14 28.73
C GLY A 284 18.80 7.19 27.27
N GLY A 285 18.54 8.39 26.74
CA GLY A 285 18.21 8.60 25.33
C GLY A 285 16.73 8.49 24.95
N ILE A 286 15.82 8.08 25.83
CA ILE A 286 14.40 7.89 25.47
C ILE A 286 13.59 9.18 25.72
N LEU A 287 12.90 9.66 24.68
CA LEU A 287 11.93 10.74 24.76
C LEU A 287 10.50 10.18 24.66
N ILE A 288 9.64 10.51 25.62
CA ILE A 288 8.22 10.11 25.63
C ILE A 288 7.37 11.32 25.28
N PHE A 289 6.51 11.17 24.27
CA PHE A 289 5.62 12.22 23.76
C PHE A 289 4.19 12.12 24.33
N GLY A 290 3.81 10.97 24.88
CA GLY A 290 2.53 10.72 25.55
C GLY A 290 1.55 9.91 24.70
N ASP A 291 0.28 9.96 25.08
CA ASP A 291 -0.81 9.14 24.51
C ASP A 291 -1.67 9.94 23.54
N TYR A 292 -2.14 9.27 22.48
CA TYR A 292 -2.98 9.80 21.41
C TYR A 292 -4.25 8.98 21.30
N ASP A 293 -5.37 9.59 21.66
CA ASP A 293 -6.69 8.96 21.62
C ASP A 293 -7.47 9.41 20.37
N PHE A 294 -7.89 8.43 19.57
CA PHE A 294 -8.63 8.59 18.31
C PHE A 294 -10.06 8.05 18.38
N THR A 295 -10.54 7.64 19.56
CA THR A 295 -11.87 7.03 19.74
C THR A 295 -12.99 7.94 19.21
N ASP A 296 -12.87 9.26 19.40
CA ASP A 296 -13.83 10.27 18.91
C ASP A 296 -13.86 10.40 17.35
N ARG A 297 -12.97 9.73 16.61
CA ARG A 297 -12.89 9.72 15.13
C ARG A 297 -13.22 8.36 14.50
N ALA A 298 -13.65 7.37 15.29
CA ALA A 298 -13.97 6.04 14.79
C ALA A 298 -14.98 6.06 13.63
N ASP A 299 -15.99 6.93 13.66
CA ASP A 299 -17.00 7.09 12.61
C ASP A 299 -16.40 7.50 11.25
N ALA A 300 -15.35 8.32 11.25
CA ALA A 300 -14.67 8.78 10.03
C ALA A 300 -13.81 7.66 9.40
N ILE A 301 -13.20 6.83 10.24
CA ILE A 301 -12.38 5.68 9.84
C ILE A 301 -13.28 4.59 9.21
N VAL A 302 -14.46 4.34 9.78
CA VAL A 302 -15.47 3.43 9.21
C VAL A 302 -15.96 3.91 7.83
N SER A 303 -15.87 5.21 7.54
CA SER A 303 -16.25 5.81 6.25
C SER A 303 -15.12 5.89 5.21
N GLY A 304 -13.91 5.42 5.52
CA GLY A 304 -12.77 5.40 4.59
C GLY A 304 -12.05 6.74 4.40
N GLU A 305 -12.16 7.67 5.35
CA GLU A 305 -11.49 8.97 5.28
C GLU A 305 -10.01 8.86 5.71
N THR A 306 -9.08 9.08 4.77
CA THR A 306 -7.63 8.80 4.94
C THR A 306 -6.78 10.01 5.35
N THR A 307 -7.37 11.22 5.45
CA THR A 307 -6.58 12.45 5.65
C THR A 307 -6.55 12.92 7.11
N MET A 308 -5.34 12.97 7.67
CA MET A 308 -5.05 13.52 8.99
C MET A 308 -4.93 15.05 8.90
N SER A 309 -6.04 15.78 9.04
CA SER A 309 -5.99 17.24 9.17
C SER A 309 -5.79 17.65 10.63
N GLU A 310 -4.69 18.35 10.93
CA GLU A 310 -4.42 19.00 12.23
C GLU A 310 -5.49 20.05 12.64
N SER A 311 -6.41 20.40 11.74
CA SER A 311 -7.44 21.42 12.01
C SER A 311 -8.62 20.93 12.86
N SER A 312 -8.74 19.62 13.10
CA SER A 312 -9.83 19.07 13.92
C SER A 312 -9.45 19.04 15.40
N SER A 313 -10.18 19.80 16.19
CA SER A 313 -10.12 19.98 17.63
C SER A 313 -10.33 18.73 18.51
N SER A 314 -10.04 17.52 18.03
CA SER A 314 -10.34 16.26 18.73
C SER A 314 -9.14 15.37 19.09
N VAL A 315 -7.91 15.61 18.59
CA VAL A 315 -6.73 14.90 19.10
C VAL A 315 -6.38 15.47 20.48
N LYS A 316 -6.82 14.81 21.55
CA LYS A 316 -6.45 15.17 22.93
C LYS A 316 -5.03 14.70 23.21
N VAL A 317 -4.04 15.48 22.77
CA VAL A 317 -2.67 15.31 23.24
C VAL A 317 -2.64 15.69 24.72
N THR A 318 -2.50 14.71 25.61
CA THR A 318 -2.24 14.97 27.03
C THR A 318 -0.80 15.44 27.15
N LYS A 319 -0.58 16.74 26.89
CA LYS A 319 0.74 17.37 26.99
C LYS A 319 1.25 17.20 28.41
N THR A 320 2.14 16.23 28.63
CA THR A 320 3.06 16.31 29.75
C THR A 320 3.88 17.57 29.50
N SER A 321 3.52 18.64 30.19
CA SER A 321 4.15 19.95 30.04
C SER A 321 5.61 19.84 30.48
N ARG A 322 6.51 19.48 29.57
CA ARG A 322 7.95 19.64 29.78
C ARG A 322 8.27 21.12 29.57
N SER A 323 7.85 21.92 30.55
CA SER A 323 8.20 23.32 30.66
C SER A 323 9.72 23.44 30.74
N SER A 324 10.29 24.06 29.71
CA SER A 324 11.46 24.95 29.74
C SER A 324 12.37 24.83 30.97
N ALA A 325 13.58 24.32 30.77
CA ALA A 325 14.67 24.62 31.69
C ALA A 325 14.93 26.14 31.69
N THR A 326 14.91 26.72 32.89
CA THR A 326 15.35 28.08 33.29
C THR A 326 14.29 29.19 33.25
N PRO A 327 13.93 29.79 34.42
CA PRO A 327 13.09 30.98 34.49
C PRO A 327 13.85 32.22 33.99
N GLY A 328 13.35 32.91 32.96
CA GLY A 328 13.78 34.29 32.63
C GLY A 328 13.84 34.70 31.16
N THR A 329 13.76 33.77 30.22
CA THR A 329 13.70 34.02 28.77
C THR A 329 12.50 33.27 28.21
N GLN A 330 11.72 33.85 27.30
CA GLN A 330 10.68 33.08 26.60
C GLN A 330 11.37 31.87 25.97
N ALA A 331 11.12 30.69 26.53
CA ALA A 331 11.83 29.49 26.17
C ALA A 331 11.27 28.96 24.85
N ASN A 332 12.15 28.70 23.88
CA ASN A 332 11.76 28.03 22.66
C ASN A 332 11.13 26.66 22.99
N PRO A 333 10.24 26.16 22.12
CA PRO A 333 9.82 24.76 22.16
C PRO A 333 11.03 23.80 22.21
N PHE A 334 10.86 22.66 22.86
CA PHE A 334 11.86 21.60 22.85
C PHE A 334 12.13 21.17 21.40
N GLY A 335 13.39 21.00 21.00
CA GLY A 335 13.76 20.75 19.60
C GLY A 335 14.07 22.00 18.76
N VAL A 336 13.90 23.21 19.30
CA VAL A 336 14.21 24.48 18.61
C VAL A 336 15.40 25.20 19.25
N PHE A 337 16.50 25.30 18.51
CA PHE A 337 17.76 25.91 18.93
C PHE A 337 17.94 27.29 18.29
N GLY A 338 18.25 28.31 19.08
CA GLY A 338 18.46 29.69 18.64
C GLY A 338 17.34 30.64 19.05
N ASN A 339 16.96 31.57 18.17
CA ASN A 339 15.89 32.54 18.45
C ASN A 339 14.98 32.69 17.23
N ILE A 340 13.76 32.18 17.37
CA ILE A 340 12.72 32.17 16.33
C ILE A 340 12.21 33.56 15.93
N GLN A 341 12.50 34.60 16.73
CA GLN A 341 12.12 35.98 16.44
C GLN A 341 13.28 36.81 15.88
N GLN A 342 14.53 36.41 16.10
CA GLN A 342 15.72 37.22 15.74
C GLN A 342 16.91 36.36 15.31
N GLY A 343 17.37 36.52 14.07
CA GLY A 343 18.58 35.87 13.55
C GLY A 343 18.31 34.48 12.99
N ILE A 344 19.02 33.46 13.50
CA ILE A 344 18.97 32.09 12.99
C ILE A 344 18.37 31.17 14.05
N SER A 345 17.44 30.29 13.68
CA SER A 345 17.07 29.15 14.51
C SER A 345 17.07 27.85 13.72
N ILE A 346 17.47 26.77 14.38
CA ILE A 346 17.43 25.41 13.83
C ILE A 346 16.35 24.67 14.60
N GLU A 347 15.35 24.17 13.89
CA GLU A 347 14.30 23.31 14.41
C GLU A 347 14.55 21.86 13.96
N VAL A 348 14.34 20.93 14.87
CA VAL A 348 14.30 19.50 14.60
C VAL A 348 12.85 19.06 14.82
N PRO A 349 12.03 19.01 13.76
CA PRO A 349 10.58 18.78 13.87
C PRO A 349 10.23 17.47 14.57
N LEU A 350 11.02 16.40 14.38
CA LEU A 350 10.88 15.15 15.13
C LEU A 350 10.93 15.31 16.67
N LEU A 351 11.45 16.42 17.19
CA LEU A 351 11.49 16.72 18.63
C LEU A 351 10.49 17.81 19.05
N SER A 352 10.16 18.75 18.15
CA SER A 352 9.25 19.87 18.43
C SER A 352 7.80 19.59 18.08
N GLN A 353 7.55 18.66 17.17
CA GLN A 353 6.24 18.36 16.57
C GLN A 353 5.94 16.86 16.72
N PRO A 354 5.11 16.49 17.71
CA PRO A 354 4.81 15.09 17.97
C PRO A 354 4.05 14.37 16.85
N SER A 355 3.38 15.10 15.94
CA SER A 355 2.70 14.56 14.75
C SER A 355 3.66 13.86 13.80
N ASN A 356 4.85 14.41 13.57
CA ASN A 356 5.85 13.85 12.64
C ASN A 356 6.32 12.44 13.03
N ILE A 357 6.24 12.08 14.32
CA ILE A 357 6.57 10.73 14.79
C ILE A 357 5.47 9.74 14.44
N LEU A 358 4.22 10.18 14.53
CA LEU A 358 3.09 9.38 14.11
C LEU A 358 3.10 9.19 12.59
N ASP A 359 3.40 10.25 11.82
CA ASP A 359 3.57 10.17 10.37
C ASP A 359 4.68 9.19 9.96
N LEU A 360 5.77 9.12 10.74
CA LEU A 360 6.84 8.13 10.53
C LEU A 360 6.37 6.68 10.75
N ILE A 361 5.50 6.43 11.75
CA ILE A 361 4.91 5.11 12.02
C ILE A 361 3.86 4.76 10.96
N LEU A 362 3.06 5.74 10.53
CA LEU A 362 1.99 5.58 9.55
C LEU A 362 2.49 5.51 8.11
N GLY A 363 3.77 5.81 7.86
CA GLY A 363 4.37 5.76 6.52
C GLY A 363 4.21 7.04 5.69
N ASN A 364 3.78 8.15 6.27
CA ASN A 364 3.60 9.46 5.61
C ASN A 364 4.92 10.24 5.52
N TYR A 365 5.95 9.65 4.89
CA TYR A 365 7.32 10.17 4.97
C TYR A 365 7.53 11.54 4.30
N ASP A 366 6.72 11.87 3.29
CA ASP A 366 6.71 13.16 2.60
C ASP A 366 6.30 14.33 3.52
N GLN A 367 5.64 14.02 4.64
CA GLN A 367 5.24 14.97 5.68
C GLN A 367 6.23 15.05 6.84
N VAL A 368 7.24 14.18 6.89
CA VAL A 368 8.21 14.14 7.99
C VAL A 368 9.42 15.02 7.69
N ASP A 369 9.40 16.23 8.22
CA ASP A 369 10.56 17.12 8.19
C ASP A 369 11.61 16.69 9.23
N LEU A 370 12.87 16.55 8.80
CA LEU A 370 13.99 16.15 9.66
C LEU A 370 14.67 17.35 10.33
N ALA A 371 14.89 18.42 9.57
CA ALA A 371 15.54 19.63 10.05
C ALA A 371 15.06 20.85 9.27
N ILE A 372 14.80 21.95 9.98
CA ILE A 372 14.42 23.23 9.38
C ILE A 372 15.33 24.31 9.94
N VAL A 373 15.89 25.14 9.07
CA VAL A 373 16.68 26.32 9.42
C VAL A 373 15.87 27.55 9.06
N HIS A 374 15.51 28.33 10.08
CA HIS A 374 14.85 29.61 9.90
C HIS A 374 15.89 30.73 9.91
N MET A 375 15.88 31.56 8.87
CA MET A 375 16.70 32.76 8.76
C MET A 375 15.80 33.99 8.76
N ASN A 376 15.69 34.64 9.92
CA ASN A 376 14.96 35.90 10.07
C ASN A 376 15.90 37.08 9.85
N LEU A 377 15.83 37.71 8.68
CA LEU A 377 16.66 38.86 8.28
C LEU A 377 16.18 40.15 8.95
N PHE A 378 14.87 40.38 8.94
CA PHE A 378 14.19 41.49 9.59
C PHE A 378 12.92 40.98 10.26
N ASN A 379 12.66 41.43 11.49
CA ASN A 379 11.43 41.14 12.21
C ASN A 379 11.19 42.30 13.17
N PHE A 380 10.38 43.24 12.73
CA PHE A 380 10.01 44.44 13.47
C PHE A 380 8.50 44.47 13.63
N ASP A 381 8.03 44.43 14.87
CA ASP A 381 6.64 44.66 15.23
C ASP A 381 6.61 45.78 16.28
N THR A 382 6.02 46.92 15.94
CA THR A 382 5.90 48.04 16.88
C THR A 382 4.94 47.75 18.03
N GLY A 383 4.16 46.66 17.94
CA GLY A 383 2.93 46.51 18.68
C GLY A 383 1.96 47.64 18.34
N LYS A 384 1.01 47.88 19.24
CA LYS A 384 0.09 49.01 19.15
C LYS A 384 0.74 50.25 19.75
N ILE A 385 1.03 51.24 18.91
CA ILE A 385 1.46 52.57 19.36
C ILE A 385 0.20 53.43 19.52
N ASP A 386 -0.10 53.86 20.74
CA ASP A 386 -1.16 54.85 20.98
C ASP A 386 -0.65 56.26 20.63
N LEU A 387 -1.14 56.80 19.52
CA LEU A 387 -0.79 58.11 19.00
C LEU A 387 -1.31 59.24 19.91
N VAL A 388 -2.39 58.99 20.67
CA VAL A 388 -2.97 60.01 21.56
C VAL A 388 -2.04 60.23 22.74
N ASP A 389 -1.56 59.16 23.36
CA ASP A 389 -0.59 59.21 24.45
C ASP A 389 0.74 59.86 24.00
N GLU A 390 1.25 59.47 22.83
CA GLU A 390 2.53 59.99 22.30
C GLU A 390 2.46 61.50 21.98
N ILE A 391 1.33 61.96 21.41
CA ILE A 391 1.10 63.40 21.14
C ILE A 391 0.91 64.18 22.45
N LEU A 392 0.16 63.65 23.42
CA LEU A 392 -0.07 64.30 24.71
C LEU A 392 1.23 64.46 25.51
N ALA A 393 2.12 63.46 25.46
CA ALA A 393 3.45 63.51 26.06
C ALA A 393 4.37 64.58 25.41
N GLY A 394 4.32 64.73 24.07
CA GLY A 394 5.14 65.70 23.33
C GLY A 394 4.71 67.17 23.46
N VAL A 395 3.44 67.45 23.74
CA VAL A 395 2.88 68.82 23.81
C VAL A 395 2.83 69.38 25.26
N GLY A 396 3.14 68.55 26.27
CA GLY A 396 3.28 68.99 27.67
C GLY A 396 1.96 69.40 28.35
N ILE A 397 0.87 68.75 27.97
CA ILE A 397 -0.49 69.08 28.42
C ILE A 397 -0.70 68.57 29.87
N PRO A 398 -1.38 69.33 30.77
CA PRO A 398 -1.62 68.90 32.16
C PRO A 398 -2.41 67.58 32.24
N GLY A 399 -2.01 66.66 33.13
CA GLY A 399 -2.54 65.28 33.20
C GLY A 399 -4.04 65.11 33.43
N TRP A 400 -4.77 66.15 33.85
CA TRP A 400 -6.24 66.13 33.93
C TRP A 400 -6.93 66.38 32.57
N VAL A 401 -6.24 67.00 31.61
CA VAL A 401 -6.73 67.21 30.23
C VAL A 401 -6.41 65.99 29.36
N GLY A 402 -5.23 65.40 29.51
CA GLY A 402 -4.85 64.16 28.80
C GLY A 402 -5.81 63.00 29.08
N SER A 403 -6.09 62.76 30.37
CA SER A 403 -7.04 61.73 30.82
C SER A 403 -8.51 61.97 30.42
N ILE A 404 -8.86 63.16 29.93
CA ILE A 404 -10.15 63.41 29.27
C ILE A 404 -10.05 63.03 27.79
N VAL A 405 -9.02 63.49 27.07
CA VAL A 405 -8.84 63.23 25.64
C VAL A 405 -8.72 61.73 25.34
N GLU A 406 -7.93 60.99 26.11
CA GLU A 406 -7.74 59.52 26.00
C GLU A 406 -9.05 58.71 26.21
N ARG A 407 -10.02 59.25 26.96
CA ARG A 407 -11.33 58.61 27.16
C ARG A 407 -12.28 58.77 25.97
N PHE A 408 -12.11 59.85 25.20
CA PHE A 408 -13.00 60.21 24.11
C PHE A 408 -12.44 59.86 22.73
N PHE A 409 -11.12 59.89 22.56
CA PHE A 409 -10.44 59.60 21.30
C PHE A 409 -9.26 58.65 21.54
N GLN A 410 -9.22 57.56 20.79
CA GLN A 410 -8.12 56.60 20.77
C GLN A 410 -7.65 56.46 19.32
N ALA A 411 -6.35 56.48 19.11
CA ALA A 411 -5.76 56.29 17.80
C ALA A 411 -4.53 55.40 17.94
N GLU A 412 -4.61 54.19 17.41
CA GLU A 412 -3.54 53.19 17.43
C GLU A 412 -2.94 53.07 16.03
N ILE A 413 -1.62 53.01 15.93
CA ILE A 413 -0.92 52.57 14.73
C ILE A 413 -0.05 51.35 15.06
N SER A 414 -0.01 50.38 14.16
CA SER A 414 0.90 49.24 14.23
C SER A 414 1.58 49.04 12.88
N LEU A 415 2.89 48.89 12.92
CA LEU A 415 3.74 48.53 11.78
C LEU A 415 4.31 47.15 12.07
N LYS A 416 4.12 46.21 11.15
CA LYS A 416 4.85 44.94 11.16
C LYS A 416 5.60 44.77 9.87
N PHE A 417 6.84 44.36 9.98
CA PHE A 417 7.70 44.03 8.85
C PHE A 417 8.53 42.81 9.22
N LYS A 418 8.25 41.70 8.56
CA LYS A 418 9.02 40.47 8.64
C LYS A 418 9.62 40.18 7.27
N ALA A 419 10.91 39.87 7.24
CA ALA A 419 11.58 39.34 6.07
C ALA A 419 12.54 38.25 6.52
N GLY A 420 12.50 37.11 5.84
CA GLY A 420 13.28 35.94 6.18
C GLY A 420 13.04 34.83 5.17
N PHE A 421 13.57 33.65 5.43
CA PHE A 421 13.16 32.43 4.74
C PHE A 421 13.50 31.23 5.62
N SER A 422 12.81 30.13 5.38
CA SER A 422 13.10 28.85 6.02
C SER A 422 13.54 27.86 4.95
N ALA A 423 14.56 27.06 5.24
CA ALA A 423 14.99 25.97 4.37
C ALA A 423 15.16 24.70 5.22
N GLY A 424 14.78 23.55 4.67
CA GLY A 424 14.76 22.30 5.43
C GLY A 424 15.17 21.08 4.61
N TYR A 425 15.19 19.94 5.31
CA TYR A 425 15.34 18.61 4.73
C TYR A 425 14.21 17.71 5.26
N ASP A 426 13.49 17.03 4.38
CA ASP A 426 12.45 16.03 4.72
C ASP A 426 12.84 14.60 4.33
N LEU A 427 12.07 13.62 4.85
CA LEU A 427 12.29 12.20 4.55
C LEU A 427 11.90 11.82 3.11
N GLY A 428 11.16 12.67 2.39
CA GLY A 428 10.78 12.43 1.00
C GLY A 428 12.00 12.21 0.10
N GLY A 429 13.10 12.95 0.30
CA GLY A 429 14.34 12.74 -0.45
C GLY A 429 15.00 11.38 -0.25
N ILE A 430 14.92 10.82 0.97
CA ILE A 430 15.46 9.49 1.29
C ILE A 430 14.56 8.40 0.70
N VAL A 431 13.24 8.55 0.82
CA VAL A 431 12.27 7.61 0.26
C VAL A 431 12.37 7.58 -1.26
N ASN A 432 12.42 8.74 -1.91
CA ASN A 432 12.59 8.83 -3.37
C ASN A 432 13.91 8.20 -3.82
N PHE A 433 14.99 8.38 -3.08
CA PHE A 433 16.26 7.72 -3.34
C PHE A 433 16.14 6.19 -3.23
N VAL A 434 15.49 5.67 -2.19
CA VAL A 434 15.36 4.21 -2.06
C VAL A 434 14.46 3.63 -3.16
N ASN A 435 13.33 4.26 -3.45
CA ASN A 435 12.38 3.78 -4.44
C ASN A 435 12.95 3.76 -5.87
N THR A 436 13.91 4.65 -6.18
CA THR A 436 14.46 4.81 -7.54
C THR A 436 15.93 4.40 -7.67
N LEU A 437 16.63 4.24 -6.53
CA LEU A 437 18.09 4.09 -6.41
C LEU A 437 18.91 5.21 -7.05
N ASP A 438 18.29 6.35 -7.36
CA ASP A 438 18.96 7.51 -7.97
C ASP A 438 19.47 8.48 -6.92
N ALA A 439 20.79 8.55 -6.74
CA ALA A 439 21.42 9.41 -5.74
C ALA A 439 21.07 10.91 -5.89
N VAL A 440 20.66 11.36 -7.07
CA VAL A 440 20.20 12.75 -7.28
C VAL A 440 18.93 13.02 -6.47
N ARG A 441 18.08 12.01 -6.26
CA ARG A 441 16.81 12.10 -5.50
C ARG A 441 16.98 12.43 -4.03
N LEU A 442 18.16 12.19 -3.46
CA LEU A 442 18.44 12.67 -2.11
C LEU A 442 18.28 14.19 -1.99
N LEU A 443 18.46 14.94 -3.09
CA LEU A 443 18.26 16.39 -3.12
C LEU A 443 16.79 16.80 -3.11
N ASP A 444 15.86 15.89 -3.44
CA ASP A 444 14.41 16.18 -3.40
C ASP A 444 13.93 16.46 -1.97
N GLY A 445 14.67 15.95 -0.97
CA GLY A 445 14.41 16.25 0.43
C GLY A 445 14.76 17.69 0.80
N VAL A 446 15.64 18.38 0.05
CA VAL A 446 16.02 19.77 0.34
C VAL A 446 14.94 20.73 -0.19
N PHE A 447 14.35 21.53 0.70
CA PHE A 447 13.30 22.48 0.33
C PHE A 447 13.48 23.88 0.94
N ILE A 448 12.80 24.85 0.33
CA ILE A 448 12.58 26.20 0.86
C ILE A 448 11.09 26.38 1.09
N ASP A 449 10.70 26.91 2.24
CA ASP A 449 9.30 27.18 2.57
C ASP A 449 8.68 28.21 1.61
N SER A 450 7.62 27.81 0.90
CA SER A 450 6.91 28.64 -0.08
C SER A 450 5.58 29.19 0.45
N ALA A 451 5.26 28.98 1.74
CA ALA A 451 4.00 29.44 2.34
C ALA A 451 3.77 30.96 2.15
N PRO A 452 2.52 31.45 2.08
CA PRO A 452 2.24 32.87 1.83
C PRO A 452 2.90 33.82 2.85
N GLY A 453 3.76 34.72 2.37
CA GLY A 453 4.54 35.63 3.21
C GLY A 453 5.82 35.03 3.81
N SER A 454 6.26 33.85 3.35
CA SER A 454 7.48 33.18 3.83
C SER A 454 8.74 34.00 3.59
N LEU A 455 8.77 34.82 2.52
CA LEU A 455 9.90 35.72 2.22
C LEU A 455 9.77 37.10 2.85
N VAL A 456 8.64 37.76 2.61
CA VAL A 456 8.34 39.11 3.10
C VAL A 456 6.89 39.18 3.50
N ASP A 457 6.63 39.66 4.72
CA ASP A 457 5.32 40.02 5.22
C ASP A 457 5.40 41.42 5.84
N ALA A 458 4.80 42.40 5.17
CA ALA A 458 4.80 43.79 5.57
C ALA A 458 3.37 44.29 5.72
N GLU A 459 3.00 44.79 6.89
CA GLU A 459 1.69 45.35 7.15
C GLU A 459 1.75 46.66 7.94
N VAL A 460 0.86 47.58 7.57
CA VAL A 460 0.62 48.83 8.28
C VAL A 460 -0.86 48.92 8.59
N TRP A 461 -1.19 49.06 9.87
CA TRP A 461 -2.56 49.20 10.34
C TRP A 461 -2.71 50.42 11.23
N GLY A 462 -3.76 51.18 10.99
CA GLY A 462 -4.23 52.28 11.82
C GLY A 462 -5.66 52.00 12.28
N ARG A 463 -5.91 52.13 13.57
CA ARG A 463 -7.25 52.10 14.15
C ARG A 463 -7.51 53.41 14.86
N PHE A 464 -8.71 53.93 14.73
CA PHE A 464 -9.16 55.08 15.50
C PHE A 464 -10.55 54.81 16.05
N SER A 465 -10.78 55.25 17.28
CA SER A 465 -12.10 55.25 17.88
C SER A 465 -12.38 56.58 18.55
N LEU A 466 -13.61 57.05 18.41
CA LEU A 466 -14.16 58.22 19.06
C LEU A 466 -15.38 57.75 19.84
N ASN A 467 -15.37 57.89 21.17
CA ASN A 467 -16.47 57.48 22.03
C ASN A 467 -17.01 58.69 22.80
N ALA A 468 -18.15 59.24 22.37
CA ALA A 468 -18.84 60.37 22.98
C ALA A 468 -19.99 59.94 23.92
N GLY A 469 -19.80 58.85 24.68
CA GLY A 469 -20.70 58.40 25.74
C GLY A 469 -21.97 57.68 25.24
N ILE A 470 -22.84 58.38 24.51
CA ILE A 470 -24.07 57.81 23.92
C ILE A 470 -23.95 57.50 22.43
N ALA A 471 -22.84 57.91 21.79
CA ALA A 471 -22.54 57.67 20.39
C ALA A 471 -21.03 57.63 20.16
N GLY A 472 -20.60 56.91 19.15
CA GLY A 472 -19.20 56.81 18.77
C GLY A 472 -18.99 56.45 17.32
N ALA A 473 -17.75 56.58 16.89
CA ALA A 473 -17.25 56.15 15.59
C ALA A 473 -16.00 55.30 15.81
N SER A 474 -15.84 54.23 15.06
CA SER A 474 -14.58 53.48 14.98
C SER A 474 -14.23 53.26 13.53
N GLY A 475 -12.97 53.43 13.19
CA GLY A 475 -12.46 53.13 11.87
C GLY A 475 -11.15 52.40 11.93
N GLU A 476 -10.89 51.63 10.89
CA GLU A 476 -9.63 50.97 10.63
C GLU A 476 -9.20 51.23 9.19
N VAL A 477 -7.91 51.45 9.00
CA VAL A 477 -7.27 51.54 7.70
C VAL A 477 -6.01 50.71 7.75
N GLY A 478 -5.74 49.94 6.70
CA GLY A 478 -4.51 49.17 6.62
C GLY A 478 -4.14 48.84 5.19
N ALA A 479 -2.88 48.53 5.00
CA ALA A 479 -2.34 47.99 3.77
C ALA A 479 -1.21 47.04 4.10
N GLY A 480 -1.02 46.02 3.27
CA GLY A 480 0.06 45.08 3.42
C GLY A 480 0.47 44.42 2.12
N VAL A 481 1.64 43.81 2.14
CA VAL A 481 2.21 43.05 1.03
C VAL A 481 2.80 41.77 1.60
N LYS A 482 2.46 40.64 0.97
CA LYS A 482 3.06 39.34 1.22
C LYS A 482 3.75 38.85 -0.04
N ILE A 483 4.99 38.39 0.08
CA ILE A 483 5.79 37.81 -0.99
C ILE A 483 6.31 36.47 -0.51
N SER A 484 6.28 35.49 -1.40
CA SER A 484 6.86 34.15 -1.25
C SER A 484 7.57 33.76 -2.54
N PHE A 485 8.37 32.69 -2.47
CA PHE A 485 8.83 32.04 -3.69
C PHE A 485 7.65 31.40 -4.41
N ASN A 486 7.65 31.45 -5.74
CA ASN A 486 6.70 30.71 -6.54
C ASN A 486 6.99 29.21 -6.37
N ASP A 487 5.94 28.44 -6.20
CA ASP A 487 5.99 27.00 -6.03
C ASP A 487 5.18 26.38 -7.19
N PRO A 488 5.86 25.80 -8.19
CA PRO A 488 5.21 25.29 -9.41
C PRO A 488 4.17 24.19 -9.13
N ASN A 489 4.42 23.34 -8.14
CA ASN A 489 3.57 22.19 -7.83
C ASN A 489 2.52 22.52 -6.75
N ASN A 490 2.73 23.62 -6.00
CA ASN A 490 1.89 24.14 -4.93
C ASN A 490 1.71 23.14 -3.76
N ASP A 491 2.81 22.48 -3.36
CA ASP A 491 2.89 21.60 -2.19
C ASP A 491 3.38 22.32 -0.92
N GLY A 492 3.76 23.59 -1.02
CA GLY A 492 4.25 24.41 0.10
C GLY A 492 5.77 24.35 0.30
N LYS A 493 6.49 23.56 -0.51
CA LYS A 493 7.93 23.31 -0.40
C LYS A 493 8.58 23.51 -1.76
N LEU A 494 9.26 24.65 -1.96
CA LEU A 494 10.08 24.85 -3.15
C LEU A 494 11.35 23.99 -3.07
N ARG A 495 11.36 22.88 -3.80
CA ARG A 495 12.49 21.92 -3.86
C ARG A 495 13.56 22.34 -4.85
N ILE A 496 14.73 21.70 -4.78
CA ILE A 496 15.86 21.98 -5.69
C ILE A 496 15.50 21.78 -7.18
N PRO A 497 14.82 20.69 -7.60
CA PRO A 497 14.42 20.53 -9.00
C PRO A 497 13.53 21.67 -9.50
N GLU A 498 12.59 22.13 -8.68
CA GLU A 498 11.70 23.25 -8.99
C GLU A 498 12.46 24.56 -9.06
N LEU A 499 13.39 24.80 -8.12
CA LEU A 499 14.24 25.98 -8.14
C LEU A 499 15.07 26.06 -9.43
N ILE A 500 15.62 24.93 -9.90
CA ILE A 500 16.33 24.86 -11.18
C ILE A 500 15.39 25.22 -12.33
N ALA A 501 14.20 24.60 -12.38
CA ALA A 501 13.22 24.87 -13.42
C ALA A 501 12.76 26.34 -13.45
N LEU A 502 12.59 26.95 -12.28
CA LEU A 502 12.29 28.38 -12.14
C LEU A 502 13.41 29.28 -12.65
N VAL A 503 14.66 28.96 -12.31
CA VAL A 503 15.84 29.72 -12.74
C VAL A 503 16.02 29.61 -14.25
N GLU A 504 15.82 28.44 -14.83
CA GLU A 504 15.86 28.21 -16.28
C GLU A 504 14.79 29.03 -17.00
N ALA A 505 13.52 28.89 -16.59
CA ALA A 505 12.42 29.63 -17.19
C ALA A 505 12.60 31.16 -17.04
N ALA A 506 13.08 31.62 -15.89
CA ALA A 506 13.35 33.03 -15.66
C ALA A 506 14.54 33.54 -16.49
N ALA A 507 15.58 32.72 -16.70
CA ALA A 507 16.71 33.06 -17.55
C ALA A 507 16.27 33.19 -19.02
N ASP A 508 15.38 32.33 -19.49
CA ASP A 508 14.79 32.40 -20.83
C ASP A 508 13.94 33.68 -20.98
N ALA A 509 13.05 33.98 -20.04
CA ALA A 509 12.26 35.21 -20.04
C ALA A 509 13.16 36.48 -20.02
N LEU A 510 14.26 36.46 -19.26
CA LEU A 510 15.24 37.55 -19.26
C LEU A 510 15.98 37.67 -20.60
N ALA A 511 16.29 36.55 -21.26
CA ALA A 511 16.91 36.56 -22.58
C ALA A 511 15.98 37.14 -23.65
N GLU A 512 14.66 36.96 -23.49
CA GLU A 512 13.62 37.59 -24.31
C GLU A 512 13.34 39.06 -23.94
N GLY A 513 13.89 39.52 -22.80
CA GLY A 513 13.79 40.89 -22.32
C GLY A 513 12.58 41.18 -21.45
N ASP A 514 11.82 40.16 -21.03
CA ASP A 514 10.67 40.31 -20.15
C ASP A 514 11.05 40.08 -18.68
N ILE A 515 11.50 41.18 -18.05
CA ILE A 515 11.85 41.19 -16.62
C ILE A 515 10.61 40.94 -15.74
N GLY A 516 9.41 41.33 -16.21
CA GLY A 516 8.17 41.15 -15.46
C GLY A 516 7.78 39.68 -15.38
N GLU A 517 7.90 38.97 -16.50
CA GLU A 517 7.69 37.53 -16.58
C GLU A 517 8.72 36.75 -15.74
N ALA A 518 10.00 37.10 -15.85
CA ALA A 518 11.06 36.48 -15.05
C ALA A 518 10.84 36.64 -13.53
N LEU A 519 10.43 37.83 -13.08
CA LEU A 519 10.08 38.06 -11.68
C LEU A 519 8.80 37.34 -11.27
N GLY A 520 7.82 37.26 -12.17
CA GLY A 520 6.56 36.54 -11.94
C GLY A 520 6.70 35.02 -11.94
N LEU A 521 7.75 34.49 -12.57
CA LEU A 521 8.14 33.08 -12.47
C LEU A 521 8.76 32.78 -11.10
N ILE A 522 9.65 33.63 -10.59
CA ILE A 522 10.39 33.35 -9.35
C ILE A 522 9.56 33.64 -8.09
N PHE A 523 8.71 34.66 -8.10
CA PHE A 523 7.98 35.13 -6.92
C PHE A 523 6.47 35.05 -7.11
N VAL A 524 5.76 34.82 -6.01
CA VAL A 524 4.31 34.94 -5.91
C VAL A 524 3.97 35.82 -4.71
N GLY A 525 2.91 36.62 -4.82
CA GLY A 525 2.52 37.49 -3.72
C GLY A 525 1.17 38.14 -3.88
N GLU A 526 0.75 38.79 -2.80
CA GLU A 526 -0.47 39.58 -2.74
C GLU A 526 -0.19 40.94 -2.09
N ALA A 527 -0.77 42.00 -2.66
CA ALA A 527 -0.83 43.31 -2.04
C ALA A 527 -2.29 43.62 -1.70
N TYR A 528 -2.58 44.00 -0.46
CA TYR A 528 -3.94 44.30 -0.03
C TYR A 528 -4.04 45.67 0.63
N TYR A 529 -5.24 46.26 0.56
CA TYR A 529 -5.59 47.44 1.35
C TYR A 529 -7.02 47.30 1.87
N LYS A 530 -7.29 47.88 3.03
CA LYS A 530 -8.62 47.86 3.66
C LYS A 530 -8.88 49.17 4.39
N ALA A 531 -10.08 49.71 4.25
CA ALA A 531 -10.55 50.86 5.00
C ALA A 531 -12.02 50.67 5.38
N LYS A 532 -12.29 50.74 6.69
CA LYS A 532 -13.61 50.57 7.25
C LYS A 532 -13.90 51.68 8.25
N LEU A 533 -15.11 52.23 8.19
CA LEU A 533 -15.63 53.16 9.19
C LEU A 533 -17.00 52.69 9.64
N SER A 534 -17.19 52.56 10.94
CA SER A 534 -18.47 52.24 11.57
C SER A 534 -18.83 53.29 12.61
N ILE A 535 -20.12 53.59 12.72
CA ILE A 535 -20.66 54.50 13.73
C ILE A 535 -21.71 53.75 14.55
N TRP A 536 -21.85 54.11 15.81
CA TRP A 536 -22.84 53.52 16.70
C TRP A 536 -23.43 54.58 17.63
N ALA A 537 -24.66 54.37 18.09
CA ALA A 537 -25.22 55.10 19.22
C ALA A 537 -26.02 54.16 20.14
N GLY A 538 -25.86 54.33 21.43
CA GLY A 538 -26.38 53.41 22.43
C GLY A 538 -26.64 54.06 23.78
N ILE A 539 -27.78 53.77 24.39
CA ILE A 539 -28.10 54.15 25.77
C ILE A 539 -28.51 52.88 26.53
N ASN A 540 -27.78 52.57 27.61
CA ASN A 540 -28.16 51.49 28.52
C ASN A 540 -29.32 51.96 29.40
N LEU A 541 -30.43 51.22 29.39
CA LEU A 541 -31.62 51.58 30.18
C LEU A 541 -31.74 50.67 31.41
N PRO A 542 -32.17 51.20 32.57
CA PRO A 542 -32.34 50.40 33.78
C PRO A 542 -33.48 49.39 33.62
N TRP A 543 -33.31 48.20 34.22
CA TRP A 543 -34.29 47.11 34.18
C TRP A 543 -35.69 47.60 34.59
N PRO A 544 -36.76 47.26 33.86
CA PRO A 544 -36.88 46.20 32.84
C PRO A 544 -36.78 46.69 31.37
N LEU A 545 -36.27 47.89 31.09
CA LEU A 545 -36.22 48.41 29.71
C LEU A 545 -35.03 47.82 28.92
N PRO A 546 -35.23 47.39 27.66
CA PRO A 546 -34.14 46.92 26.81
C PRO A 546 -33.24 48.09 26.38
N ASP A 547 -31.93 47.87 26.36
CA ASP A 547 -30.96 48.84 25.85
C ASP A 547 -31.30 49.26 24.40
N LEU A 548 -31.27 50.56 24.12
CA LEU A 548 -31.43 51.11 22.77
C LEU A 548 -30.05 51.33 22.18
N LYS A 549 -29.55 50.36 21.39
CA LYS A 549 -28.26 50.42 20.69
C LYS A 549 -28.47 50.22 19.19
N TRP A 550 -27.86 51.07 18.37
CA TRP A 550 -27.77 50.91 16.92
C TRP A 550 -26.32 51.11 16.46
N SER A 551 -25.89 50.39 15.44
CA SER A 551 -24.62 50.60 14.74
C SER A 551 -24.82 50.45 13.24
N THR A 552 -24.05 51.20 12.46
CA THR A 552 -23.98 51.06 11.00
C THR A 552 -22.56 51.23 10.51
N THR A 553 -22.18 50.47 9.49
CA THR A 553 -20.95 50.71 8.74
C THR A 553 -21.23 51.82 7.71
N VAL A 554 -20.39 52.85 7.71
CA VAL A 554 -20.46 54.01 6.81
C VAL A 554 -19.83 53.66 5.46
N PHE A 555 -18.68 53.01 5.50
CA PHE A 555 -18.02 52.39 4.36
C PHE A 555 -17.16 51.22 4.82
N ASP A 556 -17.00 50.24 3.95
CA ASP A 556 -16.09 49.10 4.08
C ASP A 556 -15.60 48.81 2.66
N PHE A 557 -14.39 49.24 2.33
CA PHE A 557 -13.80 48.96 1.03
C PHE A 557 -12.38 48.45 1.24
N GLY A 558 -12.01 47.46 0.44
CA GLY A 558 -10.71 46.86 0.42
C GLY A 558 -10.61 45.96 -0.79
N ASP A 559 -9.39 45.70 -1.22
CA ASP A 559 -9.10 44.85 -2.36
C ASP A 559 -7.77 44.12 -2.14
N THR A 560 -7.61 43.00 -2.83
CA THR A 560 -6.38 42.21 -2.84
C THR A 560 -5.93 42.06 -4.28
N ILE A 561 -4.69 42.45 -4.55
CA ILE A 561 -4.07 42.44 -5.87
C ILE A 561 -3.01 41.34 -5.87
N PRO A 562 -3.28 40.18 -6.50
CA PRO A 562 -2.26 39.14 -6.67
C PRO A 562 -1.24 39.58 -7.73
N PHE A 563 0.01 39.12 -7.59
CA PHE A 563 1.05 39.25 -8.60
C PHE A 563 1.99 38.05 -8.59
N GLY A 564 2.62 37.79 -9.73
CA GLY A 564 3.49 36.63 -9.90
C GLY A 564 2.73 35.30 -9.92
N GLY A 565 3.42 34.20 -9.64
CA GLY A 565 2.86 32.85 -9.75
C GLY A 565 2.68 32.38 -11.19
N ASN A 566 3.55 32.82 -12.10
CA ASN A 566 3.50 32.37 -13.49
C ASN A 566 3.78 30.85 -13.55
N PRO A 567 3.00 30.09 -14.33
CA PRO A 567 3.18 28.64 -14.39
C PRO A 567 4.46 28.28 -15.11
N VAL A 568 5.17 27.27 -14.59
CA VAL A 568 6.27 26.61 -15.30
C VAL A 568 5.69 25.51 -16.20
N PRO A 569 6.24 25.26 -17.40
CA PRO A 569 5.80 24.16 -18.25
C PRO A 569 5.95 22.81 -17.55
N ALA A 570 4.89 22.00 -17.60
CA ALA A 570 4.93 20.61 -17.11
C ALA A 570 5.94 19.78 -17.93
N ARG A 571 6.66 18.89 -17.25
CA ARG A 571 7.72 18.05 -17.83
C ARG A 571 7.33 16.58 -17.75
N ILE A 572 6.91 15.99 -18.87
CA ILE A 572 6.61 14.54 -18.91
C ILE A 572 7.88 13.68 -18.89
N VAL A 573 8.99 14.22 -19.39
CA VAL A 573 10.32 13.59 -19.43
C VAL A 573 11.33 14.68 -19.08
N THR A 574 12.32 14.37 -18.24
CA THR A 574 13.51 15.21 -18.06
C THR A 574 14.31 15.25 -19.36
N ASP A 575 14.81 16.41 -19.80
CA ASP A 575 15.40 16.67 -21.13
C ASP A 575 16.03 15.45 -21.80
N LEU A 576 15.52 15.08 -22.99
CA LEU A 576 15.88 13.85 -23.70
C LEU A 576 16.80 14.14 -24.89
N ASP A 577 18.08 13.79 -24.76
CA ASP A 577 19.01 13.84 -25.88
C ASP A 577 18.96 12.56 -26.74
N ALA A 578 19.47 12.66 -27.98
CA ALA A 578 19.51 11.53 -28.90
C ALA A 578 20.46 10.43 -28.39
N GLY A 579 19.93 9.22 -28.18
CA GLY A 579 20.70 8.10 -27.65
C GLY A 579 20.56 7.88 -26.13
N GLU A 580 19.69 8.65 -25.46
CA GLU A 580 19.37 8.47 -24.05
C GLU A 580 18.08 7.66 -23.84
N THR A 581 17.93 7.09 -22.64
CA THR A 581 16.70 6.40 -22.24
C THR A 581 15.69 7.43 -21.71
N ALA A 582 14.46 7.40 -22.23
CA ALA A 582 13.42 8.31 -21.78
C ALA A 582 12.74 7.78 -20.53
N PHE A 583 12.99 8.39 -19.38
CA PHE A 583 12.26 8.13 -18.13
C PHE A 583 11.08 9.08 -18.02
N LEU A 584 9.86 8.54 -17.91
CA LEU A 584 8.67 9.37 -17.68
C LEU A 584 8.60 9.83 -16.23
N ASN A 585 8.24 11.10 -16.03
CA ASN A 585 7.98 11.70 -14.71
C ASN A 585 6.53 11.45 -14.28
N ILE A 586 6.24 10.18 -13.96
CA ILE A 586 4.95 9.66 -13.49
C ILE A 586 5.20 8.77 -12.26
N GLY A 587 4.16 8.37 -11.52
CA GLY A 587 4.25 7.49 -10.37
C GLY A 587 5.19 8.01 -9.31
N SER A 588 6.11 7.15 -8.89
CA SER A 588 7.23 7.48 -8.01
C SER A 588 8.11 8.65 -8.49
N ARG A 589 8.03 9.03 -9.77
CA ARG A 589 8.72 10.20 -10.36
C ARG A 589 7.79 11.39 -10.63
N GLY A 590 6.54 11.36 -10.16
CA GLY A 590 5.53 12.40 -10.39
C GLY A 590 5.98 13.79 -9.94
N GLY A 591 6.75 13.89 -8.85
CA GLY A 591 7.31 15.15 -8.34
C GLY A 591 8.16 15.93 -9.36
N ASP A 592 8.81 15.25 -10.31
CA ASP A 592 9.61 15.93 -11.36
C ASP A 592 8.76 16.55 -12.47
N SER A 593 7.46 16.27 -12.49
CA SER A 593 6.58 16.72 -13.54
C SER A 593 6.33 18.23 -13.53
N MET A 594 6.68 18.91 -12.43
CA MET A 594 6.37 20.33 -12.18
C MET A 594 4.85 20.59 -12.19
N THR A 595 4.07 19.60 -11.75
CA THR A 595 2.61 19.68 -11.71
C THR A 595 2.09 19.36 -10.31
N LYS A 596 0.78 19.50 -10.10
CA LYS A 596 0.12 19.16 -8.82
C LYS A 596 0.13 17.66 -8.49
N ILE A 597 0.60 16.81 -9.40
CA ILE A 597 0.79 15.39 -9.16
C ILE A 597 2.22 15.23 -8.66
N THR A 598 2.37 15.06 -7.34
CA THR A 598 3.65 15.19 -6.63
C THR A 598 4.14 13.88 -6.03
N GLY A 599 3.27 12.87 -5.94
CA GLY A 599 3.57 11.58 -5.36
C GLY A 599 2.90 10.46 -6.12
N ASP A 600 3.19 9.26 -5.66
CA ASP A 600 2.69 8.00 -6.20
C ASP A 600 1.21 7.77 -5.83
N GLY A 601 0.49 6.97 -6.61
CA GLY A 601 -0.92 6.67 -6.39
C GLY A 601 -1.61 6.16 -7.65
N ASP A 602 -2.95 6.13 -7.68
CA ASP A 602 -3.73 5.62 -8.82
C ASP A 602 -3.46 6.42 -10.12
N ASP A 603 -2.49 5.93 -10.89
CA ASP A 603 -1.91 6.68 -12.00
C ASP A 603 -2.43 6.22 -13.34
N ARG A 604 -2.94 7.18 -14.10
CA ARG A 604 -3.42 6.93 -15.47
C ARG A 604 -2.54 7.63 -16.49
N LEU A 605 -1.82 6.84 -17.28
CA LEU A 605 -1.05 7.30 -18.44
C LEU A 605 -1.72 6.85 -19.73
N VAL A 606 -1.91 7.77 -20.68
CA VAL A 606 -2.28 7.46 -22.06
C VAL A 606 -1.22 8.01 -23.00
N LEU A 607 -0.52 7.12 -23.72
CA LEU A 607 0.52 7.47 -24.66
C LEU A 607 0.08 7.24 -26.10
N THR A 608 0.29 8.25 -26.95
CA THR A 608 -0.04 8.19 -28.38
C THR A 608 1.09 8.77 -29.23
N GLY A 609 1.12 8.42 -30.52
CA GLY A 609 2.10 9.00 -31.46
C GLY A 609 3.38 8.17 -31.57
N GLY A 610 4.55 8.80 -31.56
CA GLY A 610 5.82 8.17 -31.89
C GLY A 610 6.05 8.12 -33.40
N GLY A 611 6.23 6.95 -33.98
CA GLY A 611 6.41 6.80 -35.43
C GLY A 611 7.56 7.67 -35.94
N SER A 612 7.31 8.49 -36.96
CA SER A 612 8.28 9.49 -37.44
C SER A 612 8.19 10.85 -36.72
N GLY A 613 7.37 10.98 -35.67
CA GLY A 613 7.09 12.21 -34.93
C GLY A 613 7.25 12.05 -33.42
N ASN A 614 6.69 12.99 -32.66
CA ASN A 614 6.78 13.00 -31.19
C ASN A 614 5.75 12.05 -30.55
N TYR A 615 6.04 11.60 -29.34
CA TYR A 615 5.04 11.03 -28.45
C TYR A 615 4.24 12.14 -27.79
N SER A 616 2.95 11.89 -27.57
CA SER A 616 2.07 12.71 -26.74
C SER A 616 1.55 11.86 -25.61
N ALA A 617 1.70 12.37 -24.39
CA ALA A 617 1.30 11.71 -23.16
C ALA A 617 0.23 12.54 -22.47
N ALA A 618 -0.83 11.89 -22.02
CA ALA A 618 -1.80 12.42 -21.08
C ALA A 618 -1.65 11.66 -19.77
N TYR A 619 -1.27 12.34 -18.70
CA TYR A 619 -1.08 11.74 -17.38
C TYR A 619 -2.03 12.38 -16.37
N SER A 620 -2.64 11.53 -15.54
CA SER A 620 -3.63 11.95 -14.56
C SER A 620 -3.61 11.06 -13.32
N GLN A 621 -3.86 11.68 -12.17
CA GLN A 621 -4.06 11.02 -10.89
C GLN A 621 -5.30 11.65 -10.22
N GLY A 622 -6.36 10.87 -10.05
CA GLY A 622 -7.68 11.37 -9.64
C GLY A 622 -8.20 12.51 -10.54
N ALA A 623 -8.47 13.69 -9.96
CA ALA A 623 -8.95 14.86 -10.70
C ALA A 623 -7.82 15.73 -11.32
N LYS A 624 -6.56 15.39 -11.05
CA LYS A 624 -5.39 16.11 -11.55
C LYS A 624 -5.01 15.54 -12.91
N THR A 625 -4.72 16.40 -13.88
CA THR A 625 -4.32 15.96 -15.23
C THR A 625 -3.37 16.97 -15.85
N PHE A 626 -2.33 16.48 -16.53
CA PHE A 626 -1.54 17.29 -17.44
C PHE A 626 -1.18 16.52 -18.71
N ASN A 627 -0.91 17.27 -19.78
CA ASN A 627 -0.52 16.71 -21.07
C ASN A 627 0.88 17.18 -21.42
N GLY A 628 1.69 16.29 -21.97
CA GLY A 628 3.05 16.58 -22.44
C GLY A 628 3.34 15.95 -23.80
N SER A 629 4.44 16.36 -24.41
CA SER A 629 4.97 15.71 -25.61
C SER A 629 6.48 15.69 -25.58
N PHE A 630 7.09 14.62 -26.07
CA PHE A 630 8.53 14.45 -26.14
C PHE A 630 8.97 13.79 -27.45
N ALA A 631 10.22 14.00 -27.84
CA ALA A 631 10.75 13.51 -29.11
C ALA A 631 10.90 11.98 -29.11
N ASN A 632 10.63 11.34 -30.26
CA ASN A 632 10.94 9.92 -30.48
C ASN A 632 12.42 9.72 -30.88
N SER A 633 13.34 10.23 -30.07
CA SER A 633 14.80 10.17 -30.30
C SER A 633 15.57 9.36 -29.25
N GLY A 634 14.88 8.89 -28.21
CA GLY A 634 15.46 8.05 -27.17
C GLY A 634 15.72 6.60 -27.64
N THR A 635 16.34 5.79 -26.78
CA THR A 635 16.64 4.37 -27.03
C THR A 635 15.57 3.40 -26.53
N ALA A 636 14.83 3.81 -25.51
CA ALA A 636 13.73 3.10 -24.87
C ALA A 636 12.88 4.09 -24.07
N LEU A 637 11.68 3.67 -23.69
CA LEU A 637 10.77 4.39 -22.81
C LEU A 637 10.60 3.61 -21.51
N VAL A 638 10.91 4.22 -20.38
CA VAL A 638 10.77 3.64 -19.04
C VAL A 638 9.67 4.37 -18.28
N MET A 639 8.72 3.60 -17.77
CA MET A 639 7.54 4.05 -17.05
C MET A 639 7.53 3.41 -15.67
N GLN A 640 7.74 4.23 -14.64
CA GLN A 640 7.71 3.80 -13.24
C GLN A 640 6.40 4.34 -12.64
N ALA A 641 5.32 3.61 -12.84
CA ALA A 641 4.01 4.05 -12.35
C ALA A 641 3.84 3.81 -10.84
N GLY A 642 4.67 2.94 -10.24
CA GLY A 642 4.73 2.81 -8.78
C GLY A 642 3.52 2.11 -8.18
N GLU A 643 3.24 2.37 -6.91
CA GLU A 643 2.09 1.84 -6.15
C GLU A 643 0.79 2.54 -6.56
N GLY A 644 -0.35 1.88 -6.33
CA GLY A 644 -1.68 2.33 -6.73
C GLY A 644 -2.25 1.56 -7.92
N ASN A 645 -3.55 1.68 -8.16
CA ASN A 645 -4.24 0.99 -9.24
C ASN A 645 -3.98 1.72 -10.57
N ASN A 646 -2.89 1.37 -11.24
CA ASN A 646 -2.40 2.12 -12.38
C ASN A 646 -3.07 1.69 -13.69
N VAL A 647 -3.29 2.66 -14.58
CA VAL A 647 -3.78 2.39 -15.94
C VAL A 647 -2.82 2.98 -16.97
N ILE A 648 -2.06 2.11 -17.64
CA ILE A 648 -1.04 2.46 -18.61
C ILE A 648 -1.53 2.05 -20.01
N ASP A 649 -2.05 3.01 -20.76
CA ASP A 649 -2.56 2.81 -22.12
C ASP A 649 -1.54 3.27 -23.17
N LEU A 650 -0.85 2.31 -23.76
CA LEU A 650 0.13 2.51 -24.84
C LEU A 650 -0.44 2.12 -26.21
N SER A 651 -1.72 1.80 -26.30
CA SER A 651 -2.31 1.24 -27.53
C SER A 651 -2.29 2.20 -28.72
N GLY A 652 -2.18 3.51 -28.47
CA GLY A 652 -2.04 4.55 -29.48
C GLY A 652 -0.59 4.87 -29.87
N ALA A 653 0.41 4.24 -29.26
CA ALA A 653 1.82 4.44 -29.56
C ALA A 653 2.23 3.61 -30.80
N SER A 654 3.06 4.20 -31.66
CA SER A 654 3.50 3.61 -32.93
C SER A 654 5.01 3.77 -33.14
N GLY A 655 5.64 2.92 -33.95
CA GLY A 655 7.10 2.97 -34.19
C GLY A 655 7.94 2.69 -32.94
N ALA A 656 7.41 1.85 -32.05
CA ALA A 656 7.71 1.86 -30.62
C ALA A 656 9.18 1.56 -30.33
N LEU A 657 9.81 2.54 -29.69
CA LEU A 657 10.94 2.29 -28.81
C LEU A 657 10.58 1.14 -27.87
N PRO A 658 11.55 0.30 -27.46
CA PRO A 658 11.32 -0.65 -26.40
C PRO A 658 10.70 0.05 -25.19
N THR A 659 9.66 -0.53 -24.61
CA THR A 659 9.03 0.03 -23.41
C THR A 659 9.31 -0.87 -22.22
N VAL A 660 9.58 -0.26 -21.06
CA VAL A 660 9.69 -0.95 -19.78
C VAL A 660 8.71 -0.31 -18.82
N THR A 661 7.86 -1.13 -18.23
CA THR A 661 6.81 -0.70 -17.29
C THR A 661 7.07 -1.33 -15.93
N TYR A 662 7.04 -0.51 -14.88
CA TYR A 662 7.10 -0.94 -13.49
C TYR A 662 5.88 -0.44 -12.77
N THR A 663 5.13 -1.37 -12.18
CA THR A 663 4.01 -1.09 -11.29
C THR A 663 4.27 -1.75 -9.91
N GLY A 664 3.36 -1.49 -8.97
CA GLY A 664 3.49 -1.78 -7.54
C GLY A 664 2.80 -3.08 -7.14
N GLY A 665 2.27 -3.15 -5.93
CA GLY A 665 1.57 -4.32 -5.37
C GLY A 665 0.03 -4.29 -5.51
N ASP A 666 -0.50 -3.41 -6.34
CA ASP A 666 -1.93 -3.08 -6.45
C ASP A 666 -2.56 -3.64 -7.75
N VAL A 667 -3.80 -3.26 -8.09
CA VAL A 667 -4.48 -3.78 -9.29
C VAL A 667 -4.23 -2.89 -10.50
N ASP A 668 -3.38 -3.36 -11.41
CA ASP A 668 -2.92 -2.61 -12.56
C ASP A 668 -3.58 -3.03 -13.88
N THR A 669 -3.69 -2.09 -14.81
CA THR A 669 -4.18 -2.32 -16.17
C THR A 669 -3.23 -1.74 -17.21
N ILE A 670 -2.58 -2.63 -17.97
CA ILE A 670 -1.54 -2.27 -18.94
C ILE A 670 -2.02 -2.68 -20.34
N ILE A 671 -2.18 -1.68 -21.23
CA ILE A 671 -2.59 -1.89 -22.61
C ILE A 671 -1.40 -1.64 -23.53
N LEU A 672 -0.81 -2.72 -24.04
CA LEU A 672 0.45 -2.66 -24.77
C LEU A 672 0.26 -2.32 -26.27
N PRO A 673 1.30 -1.75 -26.93
CA PRO A 673 1.31 -1.57 -28.37
C PRO A 673 1.26 -2.91 -29.11
N THR A 674 0.81 -2.91 -30.36
CA THR A 674 0.70 -4.15 -31.17
C THR A 674 2.03 -4.60 -31.78
N SER A 675 3.11 -3.84 -31.62
CA SER A 675 4.43 -4.13 -32.20
C SER A 675 5.52 -3.43 -31.40
N GLY A 676 6.72 -4.01 -31.38
CA GLY A 676 7.85 -3.51 -30.60
C GLY A 676 8.32 -4.56 -29.59
N LEU A 677 9.20 -4.16 -28.68
CA LEU A 677 9.65 -4.95 -27.55
C LEU A 677 9.12 -4.30 -26.28
N HIS A 678 8.40 -5.05 -25.46
CA HIS A 678 7.76 -4.53 -24.25
C HIS A 678 8.11 -5.42 -23.07
N VAL A 679 8.63 -4.82 -22.00
CA VAL A 679 8.89 -5.46 -20.71
C VAL A 679 7.91 -4.88 -19.70
N VAL A 680 7.24 -5.74 -18.96
CA VAL A 680 6.28 -5.38 -17.92
C VAL A 680 6.66 -6.11 -16.65
N PHE A 681 6.94 -5.35 -15.60
CA PHE A 681 6.99 -5.80 -14.22
C PHE A 681 5.70 -5.32 -13.57
N ALA A 682 4.69 -6.19 -13.55
CA ALA A 682 3.35 -5.87 -13.07
C ALA A 682 3.36 -5.74 -11.53
N GLY A 683 4.09 -6.65 -10.86
CA GLY A 683 4.19 -6.62 -9.42
C GLY A 683 3.03 -7.39 -8.79
N ALA A 684 3.03 -7.56 -7.47
CA ALA A 684 1.94 -8.31 -6.85
C ALA A 684 0.59 -7.63 -7.13
N GLY A 685 -0.51 -8.39 -7.19
CA GLY A 685 -1.83 -7.83 -7.51
C GLY A 685 -2.55 -8.61 -8.59
N ASN A 686 -3.83 -8.31 -8.82
CA ASN A 686 -4.61 -8.99 -9.86
C ASN A 686 -4.56 -8.19 -11.16
N ASP A 687 -3.49 -8.32 -11.92
CA ASP A 687 -3.20 -7.38 -13.00
C ASP A 687 -3.84 -7.77 -14.32
N THR A 688 -4.08 -6.77 -15.17
CA THR A 688 -4.60 -6.98 -16.52
C THR A 688 -3.64 -6.44 -17.56
N ILE A 689 -3.00 -7.34 -18.31
CA ILE A 689 -2.07 -6.98 -19.39
C ILE A 689 -2.61 -7.46 -20.73
N ARG A 690 -2.81 -6.54 -21.68
CA ARG A 690 -3.51 -6.88 -22.94
C ARG A 690 -3.10 -6.06 -24.16
N THR A 691 -3.41 -6.58 -25.35
CA THR A 691 -3.36 -5.83 -26.62
C THR A 691 -4.76 -5.66 -27.23
N ASN A 692 -5.02 -4.53 -27.87
CA ASN A 692 -6.35 -4.21 -28.43
C ASN A 692 -6.68 -4.94 -29.73
N SER A 693 -5.68 -5.42 -30.45
CA SER A 693 -5.83 -6.06 -31.76
C SER A 693 -4.67 -7.01 -32.04
N THR A 694 -4.70 -7.68 -33.18
CA THR A 694 -3.63 -8.59 -33.60
C THR A 694 -2.25 -7.94 -33.48
N SER A 695 -1.36 -8.65 -32.80
CA SER A 695 -0.04 -8.17 -32.40
C SER A 695 1.08 -8.93 -33.11
N THR A 696 2.23 -8.28 -33.27
CA THR A 696 3.47 -8.85 -33.83
C THR A 696 4.70 -8.50 -32.98
N GLY A 697 4.52 -7.91 -31.79
CA GLY A 697 5.60 -7.54 -30.89
C GLY A 697 6.23 -8.72 -30.16
N THR A 698 7.21 -8.43 -29.32
CA THR A 698 7.72 -9.32 -28.27
C THR A 698 7.34 -8.72 -26.92
N TYR A 699 6.69 -9.51 -26.07
CA TYR A 699 6.16 -9.11 -24.77
C TYR A 699 6.79 -9.99 -23.70
N ILE A 700 7.47 -9.37 -22.74
CA ILE A 700 8.09 -10.03 -21.59
C ILE A 700 7.35 -9.51 -20.38
N ILE A 701 6.60 -10.37 -19.70
CA ILE A 701 5.65 -9.98 -18.66
C ILE A 701 5.97 -10.80 -17.42
N PHE A 702 6.13 -10.09 -16.30
CA PHE A 702 6.27 -10.64 -14.97
C PHE A 702 5.03 -10.21 -14.19
N GLY A 703 4.19 -11.18 -13.83
CA GLY A 703 3.04 -11.03 -12.95
C GLY A 703 3.50 -10.71 -11.54
N GLN A 704 4.24 -11.63 -10.91
CA GLN A 704 4.41 -11.82 -9.46
C GLN A 704 3.13 -12.38 -8.80
N ASP A 705 3.04 -12.30 -7.47
CA ASP A 705 1.92 -12.85 -6.70
C ASP A 705 0.58 -12.22 -7.09
N GLY A 706 -0.38 -13.02 -7.59
CA GLY A 706 -1.73 -12.53 -7.83
C GLY A 706 -2.47 -13.34 -8.89
N SER A 707 -3.77 -13.06 -9.08
CA SER A 707 -4.57 -13.72 -10.13
C SER A 707 -4.61 -12.83 -11.37
N ASP A 708 -3.61 -12.97 -12.22
CA ASP A 708 -3.40 -12.10 -13.37
C ASP A 708 -4.23 -12.50 -14.58
N THR A 709 -4.48 -11.52 -15.45
CA THR A 709 -5.14 -11.71 -16.74
C THR A 709 -4.28 -11.18 -17.87
N ILE A 710 -3.76 -12.09 -18.69
CA ILE A 710 -2.95 -11.81 -19.87
C ILE A 710 -3.77 -12.06 -21.14
N ASP A 711 -4.01 -11.05 -21.99
CA ASP A 711 -4.70 -11.19 -23.29
C ASP A 711 -3.88 -10.53 -24.42
N ILE A 712 -2.95 -11.30 -24.98
CA ILE A 712 -2.05 -10.83 -26.05
C ILE A 712 -2.41 -11.50 -27.37
N LYS A 713 -2.95 -10.71 -28.30
CA LYS A 713 -3.57 -11.21 -29.55
C LYS A 713 -2.56 -11.52 -30.68
N GLY A 714 -1.36 -11.99 -30.33
CA GLY A 714 -0.31 -12.44 -31.27
C GLY A 714 1.08 -11.87 -30.95
N GLY A 715 2.08 -12.26 -31.73
CA GLY A 715 3.47 -11.92 -31.46
C GLY A 715 4.10 -12.90 -30.46
N ASN A 716 5.29 -12.59 -29.97
CA ASN A 716 6.04 -13.47 -29.08
C ASN A 716 5.78 -13.08 -27.62
N VAL A 717 5.48 -14.04 -26.75
CA VAL A 717 5.17 -13.76 -25.33
C VAL A 717 6.05 -14.61 -24.44
N ILE A 718 6.68 -13.99 -23.46
CA ILE A 718 7.37 -14.64 -22.36
C ILE A 718 6.66 -14.16 -21.10
N TYR A 719 5.94 -15.06 -20.44
CA TYR A 719 5.17 -14.76 -19.24
C TYR A 719 5.70 -15.56 -18.06
N PHE A 720 5.91 -14.87 -16.95
CA PHE A 720 6.18 -15.43 -15.64
C PHE A 720 5.03 -14.97 -14.74
N GLY A 721 4.22 -15.90 -14.25
CA GLY A 721 3.10 -15.67 -13.33
C GLY A 721 3.64 -15.32 -11.96
N ASP A 722 3.93 -16.29 -11.13
CA ASP A 722 4.16 -16.05 -9.69
C ASP A 722 5.43 -15.30 -9.24
N ASP A 723 6.54 -15.35 -9.99
CA ASP A 723 7.82 -14.78 -9.53
C ASP A 723 8.58 -14.12 -10.69
N ASP A 724 9.33 -13.07 -10.38
CA ASP A 724 10.29 -12.46 -11.29
C ASP A 724 11.70 -13.07 -11.18
N PHE A 725 11.92 -13.96 -10.21
CA PHE A 725 13.18 -14.67 -9.96
C PHE A 725 14.37 -13.71 -9.80
N GLY A 726 14.12 -12.53 -9.22
CA GLY A 726 15.11 -11.46 -9.05
C GLY A 726 15.46 -10.71 -10.33
N ALA A 727 14.76 -10.96 -11.44
CA ALA A 727 15.04 -10.31 -12.71
C ALA A 727 14.74 -8.81 -12.66
N ARG A 728 13.72 -8.37 -11.89
CA ARG A 728 13.36 -6.95 -11.72
C ARG A 728 14.51 -6.16 -11.11
N ASP A 729 15.04 -6.63 -9.98
CA ASP A 729 16.13 -5.98 -9.27
C ASP A 729 17.42 -5.93 -10.10
N LEU A 730 17.75 -7.02 -10.77
CA LEU A 730 18.91 -7.09 -11.65
C LEU A 730 18.75 -6.17 -12.87
N PHE A 731 17.53 -6.07 -13.42
CA PHE A 731 17.25 -5.17 -14.53
C PHE A 731 17.37 -3.70 -14.10
N LEU A 732 16.80 -3.34 -12.95
CA LEU A 732 16.92 -1.99 -12.39
C LEU A 732 18.37 -1.63 -12.11
N ALA A 733 19.15 -2.56 -11.55
CA ALA A 733 20.58 -2.36 -11.28
C ALA A 733 21.41 -2.19 -12.57
N GLU A 734 21.19 -3.02 -13.60
CA GLU A 734 21.91 -2.96 -14.87
C GLU A 734 21.63 -1.65 -15.62
N PHE A 735 20.38 -1.16 -15.56
CA PHE A 735 19.92 -0.02 -16.34
C PHE A 735 19.72 1.27 -15.54
N ALA A 736 20.20 1.34 -14.29
CA ALA A 736 20.07 2.52 -13.42
C ALA A 736 20.66 3.79 -14.04
N LEU A 737 21.71 3.67 -14.86
CA LEU A 737 22.36 4.79 -15.56
C LEU A 737 21.86 4.97 -17.02
N GLY A 738 20.75 4.32 -17.39
CA GLY A 738 20.22 4.29 -18.74
C GLY A 738 20.84 3.20 -19.63
N GLY A 739 20.89 3.42 -20.94
CA GLY A 739 21.43 2.45 -21.91
C GLY A 739 20.45 1.33 -22.29
N VAL A 740 19.18 1.48 -21.92
CA VAL A 740 18.12 0.54 -22.28
C VAL A 740 17.91 0.60 -23.80
N THR A 741 18.17 -0.50 -24.48
CA THR A 741 18.00 -0.66 -25.94
C THR A 741 17.38 -2.03 -26.23
N ASP A 742 16.79 -2.22 -27.42
CA ASP A 742 16.25 -3.52 -27.84
C ASP A 742 17.31 -4.64 -27.73
N ALA A 743 18.53 -4.37 -28.18
CA ALA A 743 19.64 -5.31 -28.11
C ALA A 743 20.06 -5.63 -26.66
N ALA A 744 20.07 -4.64 -25.78
CA ALA A 744 20.42 -4.83 -24.37
C ALA A 744 19.36 -5.66 -23.64
N ILE A 745 18.06 -5.38 -23.85
CA ILE A 745 16.96 -6.15 -23.26
C ILE A 745 17.02 -7.62 -23.72
N ARG A 746 17.20 -7.86 -25.01
CA ARG A 746 17.32 -9.24 -25.53
C ARG A 746 18.53 -9.98 -24.98
N ALA A 747 19.66 -9.29 -24.87
CA ALA A 747 20.85 -9.85 -24.26
C ALA A 747 20.64 -10.18 -22.78
N PHE A 748 19.96 -9.29 -22.03
CA PHE A 748 19.64 -9.45 -20.62
C PHE A 748 18.81 -10.73 -20.39
N PHE A 749 17.73 -10.93 -21.14
CA PHE A 749 16.88 -12.12 -21.00
C PHE A 749 17.40 -13.36 -21.76
N GLY A 750 18.47 -13.23 -22.54
CA GLY A 750 19.05 -14.35 -23.29
C GLY A 750 18.17 -14.86 -24.43
N ILE A 751 17.44 -13.97 -25.11
CA ILE A 751 16.48 -14.30 -26.17
C ILE A 751 16.91 -13.75 -27.54
N ASP A 752 16.43 -14.36 -28.62
CA ASP A 752 16.65 -13.85 -29.97
C ASP A 752 15.60 -12.80 -30.43
N ALA A 753 15.66 -12.41 -31.70
CA ALA A 753 14.71 -11.46 -32.29
C ALA A 753 13.25 -11.96 -32.30
N ASN A 754 13.05 -13.28 -32.22
CA ASN A 754 11.75 -13.94 -32.24
C ASN A 754 11.28 -14.34 -30.84
N GLY A 755 11.96 -13.89 -29.78
CA GLY A 755 11.60 -14.21 -28.39
C GLY A 755 11.93 -15.65 -27.99
N ILE A 756 12.79 -16.35 -28.74
CA ILE A 756 13.17 -17.74 -28.43
C ILE A 756 14.38 -17.74 -27.49
N PRO A 757 14.30 -18.39 -26.31
CA PRO A 757 15.43 -18.54 -25.39
C PRO A 757 16.63 -19.22 -26.04
N GLN A 758 17.84 -18.71 -25.79
CA GLN A 758 19.07 -19.22 -26.38
C GLN A 758 19.87 -20.03 -25.36
N ALA A 759 20.09 -21.32 -25.62
CA ALA A 759 20.89 -22.20 -24.74
C ALA A 759 22.35 -21.73 -24.54
N GLY A 760 22.87 -20.90 -25.45
CA GLY A 760 24.21 -20.31 -25.37
C GLY A 760 24.29 -18.98 -24.60
N ALA A 761 23.19 -18.51 -23.99
CA ALA A 761 23.19 -17.27 -23.23
C ALA A 761 24.08 -17.37 -21.98
N THR A 762 24.97 -16.40 -21.77
CA THR A 762 25.96 -16.41 -20.67
C THR A 762 25.55 -15.56 -19.48
N GLN A 763 24.55 -14.69 -19.62
CA GLN A 763 24.10 -13.82 -18.53
C GLN A 763 23.18 -14.60 -17.59
N THR A 764 23.45 -14.51 -16.29
CA THR A 764 22.67 -15.18 -15.23
C THR A 764 21.79 -14.17 -14.51
N ASN A 765 20.75 -13.71 -15.20
CA ASN A 765 19.86 -12.63 -14.74
C ASN A 765 18.58 -13.12 -14.08
N PHE A 766 18.58 -14.37 -13.63
CA PHE A 766 17.53 -15.00 -12.83
C PHE A 766 18.19 -15.70 -11.64
N SER A 767 17.43 -15.92 -10.57
CA SER A 767 17.87 -16.59 -9.35
C SER A 767 16.83 -17.59 -8.90
N ILE A 768 17.24 -18.83 -8.67
CA ILE A 768 16.37 -19.89 -8.13
C ILE A 768 17.03 -20.45 -6.89
N ASN A 769 16.29 -20.49 -5.77
CA ASN A 769 16.83 -20.94 -4.48
C ASN A 769 18.14 -20.23 -4.06
N GLY A 770 18.33 -18.98 -4.51
CA GLY A 770 19.53 -18.17 -4.26
C GLY A 770 20.72 -18.47 -5.18
N GLU A 771 20.58 -19.37 -6.16
CA GLU A 771 21.60 -19.65 -7.18
C GLU A 771 21.29 -18.91 -8.49
N ALA A 772 22.27 -18.17 -9.00
CA ALA A 772 22.13 -17.41 -10.25
C ALA A 772 22.10 -18.33 -11.47
N THR A 773 21.14 -18.11 -12.37
CA THR A 773 20.91 -18.90 -13.58
C THR A 773 20.49 -18.02 -14.77
N ASN A 774 20.56 -18.58 -15.98
CA ASN A 774 20.05 -17.94 -17.19
C ASN A 774 18.62 -18.45 -17.49
N LEU A 775 17.91 -17.82 -18.45
CA LEU A 775 16.54 -18.22 -18.78
C LEU A 775 16.43 -19.71 -19.18
N HIS A 776 17.41 -20.23 -19.92
CA HIS A 776 17.41 -21.64 -20.31
C HIS A 776 17.53 -22.59 -19.11
N GLY A 777 18.38 -22.24 -18.14
CA GLY A 777 18.53 -22.96 -16.88
C GLY A 777 17.27 -22.88 -16.03
N LEU A 778 16.65 -21.70 -15.93
CA LEU A 778 15.37 -21.51 -15.26
C LEU A 778 14.28 -22.40 -15.83
N LEU A 779 14.11 -22.41 -17.16
CA LEU A 779 13.12 -23.28 -17.81
C LEU A 779 13.37 -24.77 -17.55
N SER A 780 14.63 -25.18 -17.36
CA SER A 780 14.96 -26.59 -17.12
C SER A 780 14.72 -27.07 -15.69
N SER A 781 14.63 -26.15 -14.72
CA SER A 781 14.45 -26.49 -13.30
C SER A 781 13.15 -25.95 -12.70
N PHE A 782 12.42 -25.10 -13.42
CA PHE A 782 11.18 -24.47 -12.98
C PHE A 782 10.23 -25.46 -12.31
N THR A 783 9.78 -26.49 -13.03
CA THR A 783 8.82 -27.50 -12.54
C THR A 783 9.32 -28.25 -11.31
N ILE A 784 10.63 -28.32 -11.05
CA ILE A 784 11.15 -28.94 -9.82
C ILE A 784 11.17 -27.95 -8.66
N ASP A 785 11.53 -26.71 -8.95
CA ASP A 785 11.88 -25.71 -7.95
C ASP A 785 10.70 -24.87 -7.46
N THR A 786 9.63 -24.72 -8.26
CA THR A 786 8.52 -23.78 -7.97
C THR A 786 7.29 -24.43 -7.34
N GLN A 787 7.10 -25.75 -7.48
CA GLN A 787 5.89 -26.48 -7.04
C GLN A 787 5.55 -26.39 -5.54
N LEU A 788 6.53 -26.07 -4.67
CA LEU A 788 6.32 -25.96 -3.21
C LEU A 788 6.33 -24.51 -2.69
N SER A 789 6.78 -23.58 -3.51
CA SER A 789 7.18 -22.23 -3.10
C SER A 789 6.41 -21.14 -3.83
N ALA A 790 5.81 -21.45 -4.97
CA ALA A 790 5.07 -20.50 -5.78
C ALA A 790 3.68 -20.20 -5.19
N SER A 791 3.06 -19.12 -5.67
CA SER A 791 1.76 -18.64 -5.23
C SER A 791 0.65 -19.59 -5.66
N LYS A 792 -0.46 -19.59 -4.94
CA LYS A 792 -1.65 -20.40 -5.28
C LYS A 792 -2.74 -19.60 -5.98
N ALA A 793 -2.40 -18.39 -6.43
CA ALA A 793 -3.31 -17.54 -7.17
C ALA A 793 -3.47 -18.08 -8.59
N ALA A 794 -4.67 -17.97 -9.16
CA ALA A 794 -4.98 -18.60 -10.44
C ALA A 794 -4.93 -17.59 -11.58
N ASP A 795 -4.02 -17.82 -12.53
CA ASP A 795 -3.79 -16.96 -13.67
C ASP A 795 -4.65 -17.31 -14.89
N ARG A 796 -4.94 -16.29 -15.69
CA ARG A 796 -5.63 -16.44 -16.98
C ARG A 796 -4.78 -15.90 -18.11
N VAL A 797 -4.19 -16.80 -18.88
CA VAL A 797 -3.32 -16.49 -20.01
C VAL A 797 -4.00 -16.82 -21.34
N THR A 798 -4.28 -15.81 -22.16
CA THR A 798 -4.84 -15.96 -23.51
C THR A 798 -3.91 -15.36 -24.56
N LEU A 799 -3.35 -16.20 -25.41
CA LEU A 799 -2.33 -15.83 -26.39
C LEU A 799 -2.81 -16.08 -27.83
N GLY A 800 -2.36 -15.25 -28.77
CA GLY A 800 -2.56 -15.43 -30.21
C GLY A 800 -1.48 -16.31 -30.85
N SER A 801 -1.21 -16.09 -32.15
CA SER A 801 -0.11 -16.78 -32.84
C SER A 801 1.25 -16.13 -32.59
N GLY A 802 2.28 -16.95 -32.31
CA GLY A 802 3.67 -16.56 -32.25
C GLY A 802 4.51 -17.57 -31.48
N ASN A 803 5.68 -17.16 -30.98
CA ASN A 803 6.48 -17.99 -30.08
C ASN A 803 6.15 -17.66 -28.63
N HIS A 804 5.92 -18.67 -27.80
CA HIS A 804 5.47 -18.47 -26.43
C HIS A 804 6.32 -19.23 -25.42
N VAL A 805 6.61 -18.59 -24.31
CA VAL A 805 7.17 -19.19 -23.10
C VAL A 805 6.24 -18.76 -21.97
N VAL A 806 5.59 -19.70 -21.32
CA VAL A 806 4.57 -19.44 -20.31
C VAL A 806 4.90 -20.25 -19.08
N LEU A 807 5.05 -19.57 -17.95
CA LEU A 807 5.28 -20.13 -16.62
C LEU A 807 4.21 -19.51 -15.72
N THR A 808 3.29 -20.28 -15.13
CA THR A 808 2.20 -19.70 -14.33
C THR A 808 2.44 -19.86 -12.83
N GLY A 809 2.66 -21.07 -12.30
CA GLY A 809 3.11 -21.22 -10.92
C GLY A 809 2.43 -22.34 -10.14
N ALA A 810 1.93 -22.10 -8.93
CA ALA A 810 1.22 -23.12 -8.13
C ALA A 810 -0.31 -22.94 -8.08
N GLY A 811 -0.84 -22.10 -8.97
CA GLY A 811 -2.25 -21.78 -9.16
C GLY A 811 -3.05 -22.84 -9.92
N ALA A 812 -4.38 -22.69 -9.96
CA ALA A 812 -5.20 -23.49 -10.88
C ALA A 812 -5.40 -22.71 -12.18
N ASP A 813 -4.40 -22.75 -13.05
CA ASP A 813 -4.20 -21.77 -14.11
C ASP A 813 -4.93 -22.12 -15.41
N GLN A 814 -5.21 -21.09 -16.21
CA GLN A 814 -5.87 -21.25 -17.50
C GLN A 814 -5.02 -20.65 -18.62
N ILE A 815 -4.37 -21.51 -19.38
CA ILE A 815 -3.57 -21.15 -20.54
C ILE A 815 -4.30 -21.53 -21.83
N LEU A 816 -4.68 -20.53 -22.63
CA LEU A 816 -5.32 -20.69 -23.93
C LEU A 816 -4.48 -20.03 -25.02
N VAL A 817 -3.99 -20.82 -25.97
CA VAL A 817 -3.26 -20.34 -27.14
C VAL A 817 -4.11 -20.55 -28.41
N ASN A 818 -4.47 -19.44 -29.05
CA ASN A 818 -5.19 -19.39 -30.31
C ASN A 818 -4.20 -19.14 -31.46
N GLY A 819 -3.52 -20.22 -31.88
CA GLY A 819 -2.48 -20.20 -32.89
C GLY A 819 -2.98 -20.22 -34.33
N ASN A 820 -2.02 -20.14 -35.26
CA ASN A 820 -2.22 -20.38 -36.68
C ASN A 820 -1.54 -21.70 -37.05
N ALA A 821 -2.23 -22.56 -37.80
CA ALA A 821 -1.78 -23.93 -38.06
C ALA A 821 -0.32 -24.01 -38.53
N GLY A 822 0.49 -24.78 -37.79
CA GLY A 822 1.89 -25.04 -38.12
C GLY A 822 2.86 -23.88 -37.87
N VAL A 823 2.47 -22.88 -37.06
CA VAL A 823 3.30 -21.70 -36.76
C VAL A 823 3.61 -21.61 -35.28
N GLY A 824 4.85 -21.23 -34.95
CA GLY A 824 5.28 -20.90 -33.60
C GLY A 824 5.89 -22.08 -32.84
N THR A 825 6.82 -21.75 -31.95
CA THR A 825 7.39 -22.65 -30.94
C THR A 825 6.87 -22.23 -29.57
N MET A 826 6.34 -23.17 -28.80
CA MET A 826 5.70 -22.90 -27.50
C MET A 826 6.29 -23.80 -26.41
N THR A 827 6.60 -23.21 -25.28
CA THR A 827 6.99 -23.90 -24.04
C THR A 827 6.03 -23.42 -22.95
N ILE A 828 5.24 -24.32 -22.40
CA ILE A 828 4.25 -24.03 -21.35
C ILE A 828 4.61 -24.91 -20.15
N LEU A 829 4.87 -24.28 -19.03
CA LEU A 829 5.16 -24.93 -17.74
C LEU A 829 4.10 -24.39 -16.77
N SER A 830 3.00 -25.11 -16.54
CA SER A 830 1.90 -24.54 -15.76
C SER A 830 2.16 -24.63 -14.26
N GLY A 831 2.67 -25.75 -13.77
CA GLY A 831 3.27 -25.84 -12.45
C GLY A 831 2.43 -26.68 -11.47
N ASP A 832 2.23 -26.26 -10.23
CA ASP A 832 1.37 -27.02 -9.28
C ASP A 832 -0.07 -26.53 -9.41
N GLY A 833 -1.05 -27.34 -9.06
CA GLY A 833 -2.46 -26.99 -9.15
C GLY A 833 -3.17 -27.71 -10.29
N ASN A 834 -4.49 -27.51 -10.39
CA ASN A 834 -5.30 -28.19 -11.40
C ASN A 834 -5.45 -27.29 -12.62
N ASP A 835 -4.50 -27.40 -13.53
CA ASP A 835 -4.33 -26.51 -14.66
C ASP A 835 -5.19 -26.88 -15.85
N ARG A 836 -5.39 -25.89 -16.71
CA ARG A 836 -6.00 -26.07 -18.02
C ARG A 836 -5.13 -25.44 -19.08
N VAL A 837 -4.52 -26.28 -19.91
CA VAL A 837 -3.72 -25.88 -21.07
C VAL A 837 -4.47 -26.25 -22.34
N GLU A 838 -4.77 -25.26 -23.17
CA GLU A 838 -5.45 -25.45 -24.47
C GLU A 838 -4.66 -24.74 -25.57
N VAL A 839 -3.96 -25.50 -26.43
CA VAL A 839 -3.23 -24.97 -27.58
C VAL A 839 -3.96 -25.38 -28.86
N THR A 840 -4.54 -24.40 -29.54
CA THR A 840 -5.17 -24.62 -30.84
C THR A 840 -4.24 -24.21 -31.97
N ASN A 841 -3.98 -25.13 -32.90
CA ASN A 841 -3.22 -24.89 -34.13
C ASN A 841 -1.78 -24.38 -33.91
N GLY A 842 -0.97 -25.10 -33.13
CA GLY A 842 0.45 -24.81 -32.91
C GLY A 842 1.39 -25.34 -34.00
N GLY A 843 2.64 -24.88 -33.97
CA GLY A 843 3.76 -25.48 -34.71
C GLY A 843 4.39 -26.61 -33.90
N SER A 844 5.35 -26.26 -33.04
CA SER A 844 6.01 -27.14 -32.09
C SER A 844 5.60 -26.74 -30.67
N VAL A 845 5.05 -27.66 -29.89
CA VAL A 845 4.52 -27.37 -28.55
C VAL A 845 5.14 -28.30 -27.52
N PHE A 846 5.63 -27.73 -26.43
CA PHE A 846 6.09 -28.45 -25.26
C PHE A 846 5.27 -28.01 -24.05
N VAL A 847 4.66 -28.97 -23.35
CA VAL A 847 3.86 -28.73 -22.14
C VAL A 847 4.38 -29.62 -21.02
N GLU A 848 4.61 -29.03 -19.85
CA GLU A 848 4.66 -29.70 -18.55
C GLU A 848 3.51 -29.15 -17.72
N ALA A 849 2.61 -30.02 -17.28
CA ALA A 849 1.46 -29.59 -16.49
C ALA A 849 1.82 -29.43 -15.01
N GLY A 850 2.66 -30.33 -14.48
CA GLY A 850 3.21 -30.31 -13.13
C GLY A 850 2.33 -31.10 -12.16
N ALA A 851 2.28 -30.73 -10.88
CA ALA A 851 1.55 -31.52 -9.90
C ALA A 851 0.08 -31.10 -9.85
N GLY A 852 -0.84 -32.04 -9.97
CA GLY A 852 -2.26 -31.76 -9.78
C GLY A 852 -3.12 -32.67 -10.62
N GLY A 853 -4.38 -32.28 -10.82
CA GLY A 853 -5.23 -32.92 -11.82
C GLY A 853 -5.39 -32.00 -13.00
N ASP A 854 -4.61 -32.25 -14.06
CA ASP A 854 -4.44 -31.33 -15.17
C ASP A 854 -5.25 -31.69 -16.41
N ARG A 855 -5.52 -30.66 -17.22
CA ARG A 855 -6.21 -30.81 -18.50
C ARG A 855 -5.41 -30.17 -19.60
N VAL A 856 -4.74 -31.00 -20.39
CA VAL A 856 -3.90 -30.58 -21.50
C VAL A 856 -4.51 -31.02 -22.82
N TYR A 857 -4.91 -30.03 -23.62
CA TYR A 857 -5.27 -30.24 -25.02
C TYR A 857 -4.31 -29.51 -25.93
N VAL A 858 -3.58 -30.26 -26.73
CA VAL A 858 -2.72 -29.71 -27.78
C VAL A 858 -3.28 -30.08 -29.15
N ASN A 859 -3.10 -29.18 -30.11
CA ASN A 859 -3.33 -29.45 -31.52
C ASN A 859 -2.23 -28.72 -32.27
N ALA A 860 -1.18 -29.44 -32.63
CA ALA A 860 0.04 -28.88 -33.19
C ALA A 860 0.46 -29.65 -34.45
N THR A 861 1.68 -29.42 -34.96
CA THR A 861 2.27 -30.33 -35.96
C THR A 861 3.18 -31.38 -35.32
N SER A 862 3.62 -31.10 -34.11
CA SER A 862 4.30 -32.01 -33.19
C SER A 862 4.18 -31.43 -31.79
N SER A 863 3.86 -32.27 -30.82
CA SER A 863 3.83 -31.90 -29.42
C SER A 863 4.61 -32.86 -28.52
N THR A 864 5.04 -32.34 -27.38
CA THR A 864 5.56 -33.14 -26.27
C THR A 864 4.81 -32.69 -25.02
N ILE A 865 4.10 -33.63 -24.38
CA ILE A 865 3.23 -33.37 -23.25
C ILE A 865 3.68 -34.26 -22.10
N TRP A 866 3.94 -33.65 -20.95
CA TRP A 866 4.17 -34.33 -19.68
C TRP A 866 3.04 -33.94 -18.73
N GLY A 867 2.44 -34.94 -18.07
CA GLY A 867 1.54 -34.72 -16.92
C GLY A 867 2.31 -33.98 -15.83
N TYR A 868 3.26 -34.66 -15.18
CA TYR A 868 4.13 -34.02 -14.20
C TYR A 868 5.27 -33.16 -14.80
N GLY A 869 6.38 -33.77 -15.23
CA GLY A 869 7.52 -32.99 -15.76
C GLY A 869 8.68 -33.84 -16.26
N ALA A 870 9.44 -33.34 -17.24
CA ALA A 870 10.47 -34.11 -17.95
C ALA A 870 11.63 -34.55 -17.06
N ALA A 871 11.85 -33.86 -15.94
CA ALA A 871 12.88 -34.17 -14.98
C ALA A 871 12.65 -35.50 -14.23
N ALA A 872 11.40 -35.96 -14.12
CA ALA A 872 11.07 -37.27 -13.57
C ALA A 872 11.52 -38.43 -14.48
N GLY A 873 11.71 -38.15 -15.77
CA GLY A 873 12.09 -39.14 -16.78
C GLY A 873 10.91 -39.97 -17.28
N LEU A 874 11.16 -40.81 -18.29
CA LEU A 874 10.10 -41.56 -18.98
C LEU A 874 9.32 -42.52 -18.07
N ASP A 875 9.99 -43.11 -17.09
CA ASP A 875 9.41 -44.10 -16.19
C ASP A 875 8.76 -43.43 -14.95
N GLY A 876 8.76 -42.09 -14.84
CA GLY A 876 8.37 -41.39 -13.61
C GLY A 876 9.25 -41.73 -12.41
N LEU A 877 8.75 -41.49 -11.19
CA LEU A 877 9.46 -41.79 -9.93
C LEU A 877 9.55 -43.31 -9.61
N ILE A 878 9.55 -44.21 -10.60
CA ILE A 878 9.72 -45.65 -10.37
C ILE A 878 11.16 -45.95 -9.91
N GLY A 879 11.34 -46.13 -8.60
CA GLY A 879 12.46 -46.93 -8.07
C GLY A 879 13.77 -46.22 -7.71
N THR A 880 13.78 -44.92 -7.39
CA THR A 880 14.97 -44.27 -6.80
C THR A 880 14.87 -44.19 -5.26
N GLU A 881 15.81 -44.81 -4.52
CA GLU A 881 15.97 -44.67 -3.05
C GLU A 881 16.39 -43.27 -2.58
N ALA A 882 16.32 -42.25 -3.44
CA ALA A 882 16.68 -40.88 -3.11
C ALA A 882 15.43 -40.02 -2.99
N ALA A 883 14.83 -40.05 -1.78
CA ALA A 883 13.86 -39.05 -1.36
C ALA A 883 14.50 -37.65 -1.43
N THR A 884 14.27 -36.97 -2.54
CA THR A 884 14.50 -35.53 -2.68
C THR A 884 13.19 -34.80 -2.40
N ALA A 885 13.19 -33.48 -2.36
CA ALA A 885 11.96 -32.68 -2.15
C ALA A 885 10.84 -33.02 -3.17
N ILE A 886 11.20 -33.63 -4.31
CA ILE A 886 10.32 -34.14 -5.37
C ILE A 886 9.40 -35.29 -4.88
N ASP A 887 9.84 -36.16 -3.97
CA ASP A 887 9.03 -37.30 -3.48
C ASP A 887 7.84 -36.88 -2.60
N ALA A 888 7.94 -35.71 -1.94
CA ALA A 888 6.84 -35.17 -1.13
C ALA A 888 5.78 -34.46 -1.99
N LEU A 889 6.18 -33.97 -3.16
CA LEU A 889 5.33 -33.31 -4.16
C LEU A 889 4.60 -34.31 -5.06
N ALA A 890 5.27 -35.39 -5.46
CA ALA A 890 4.72 -36.49 -6.25
C ALA A 890 3.44 -37.14 -5.65
N VAL A 891 3.17 -36.97 -4.35
CA VAL A 891 1.94 -37.45 -3.70
C VAL A 891 0.72 -36.56 -4.00
N ARG A 892 0.96 -35.34 -4.49
CA ARG A 892 -0.08 -34.38 -4.86
C ARG A 892 -0.52 -34.52 -6.31
N ASP A 893 0.27 -35.22 -7.12
CA ASP A 893 -0.07 -35.57 -8.48
C ASP A 893 -1.31 -36.45 -8.50
N SER A 894 -2.22 -36.15 -9.42
CA SER A 894 -3.54 -36.76 -9.48
C SER A 894 -3.85 -37.25 -10.89
N MET A 895 -5.11 -37.52 -11.20
CA MET A 895 -5.52 -37.95 -12.55
C MET A 895 -5.38 -36.81 -13.57
N ASP A 896 -4.61 -37.05 -14.62
CA ASP A 896 -4.49 -36.12 -15.74
C ASP A 896 -5.36 -36.48 -16.94
N ILE A 897 -5.68 -35.47 -17.74
CA ILE A 897 -6.33 -35.61 -19.05
C ILE A 897 -5.42 -35.00 -20.11
N LEU A 898 -4.75 -35.87 -20.87
CA LEU A 898 -3.76 -35.49 -21.89
C LEU A 898 -4.25 -35.85 -23.29
N ILE A 899 -4.29 -34.87 -24.18
CA ILE A 899 -4.78 -35.05 -25.56
C ILE A 899 -3.82 -34.38 -26.55
N GLY A 900 -3.14 -35.18 -27.39
CA GLY A 900 -2.12 -34.74 -28.36
C GLY A 900 -2.69 -34.07 -29.62
N GLY A 901 -3.81 -34.60 -30.13
CA GLY A 901 -4.62 -33.96 -31.15
C GLY A 901 -4.19 -34.31 -32.58
N LEU A 902 -3.47 -33.42 -33.25
CA LEU A 902 -2.97 -33.65 -34.62
C LEU A 902 -1.44 -33.65 -34.56
N GLY A 903 -0.81 -34.44 -35.44
CA GLY A 903 0.65 -34.46 -35.58
C GLY A 903 1.26 -35.66 -34.88
N ALA A 904 2.59 -35.79 -34.94
CA ALA A 904 3.27 -36.84 -34.19
C ALA A 904 3.58 -36.32 -32.79
N ASP A 905 2.94 -36.91 -31.80
CA ASP A 905 2.95 -36.46 -30.42
C ASP A 905 3.71 -37.43 -29.51
N ALA A 906 4.36 -36.87 -28.48
CA ALA A 906 5.00 -37.63 -27.42
C ALA A 906 4.32 -37.28 -26.10
N ILE A 907 3.56 -38.21 -25.52
CA ILE A 907 2.72 -37.98 -24.35
C ILE A 907 3.16 -38.91 -23.21
N PHE A 908 3.40 -38.32 -22.05
CA PHE A 908 3.87 -39.02 -20.85
C PHE A 908 2.95 -38.67 -19.67
N GLY A 909 2.12 -39.63 -19.20
CA GLY A 909 1.20 -39.45 -18.08
C GLY A 909 1.93 -39.19 -16.75
N GLN A 910 2.98 -39.96 -16.49
CA GLN A 910 3.82 -39.88 -15.28
C GLN A 910 3.18 -40.52 -14.05
N LEU A 911 2.81 -39.78 -13.00
CA LEU A 911 2.17 -40.36 -11.83
C LEU A 911 0.69 -40.01 -11.90
N GLY A 912 -0.19 -40.92 -11.51
CA GLY A 912 -1.61 -40.60 -11.55
C GLY A 912 -2.44 -41.79 -11.97
N SER A 913 -3.60 -41.57 -12.54
CA SER A 913 -4.38 -42.62 -13.18
C SER A 913 -5.07 -41.93 -14.34
N ASP A 914 -4.38 -41.91 -15.47
CA ASP A 914 -4.54 -40.84 -16.45
C ASP A 914 -5.45 -41.25 -17.60
N PHE A 915 -6.05 -40.25 -18.25
CA PHE A 915 -6.71 -40.41 -19.53
C PHE A 915 -5.85 -39.81 -20.63
N ILE A 916 -5.33 -40.66 -21.52
CA ILE A 916 -4.45 -40.24 -22.59
C ILE A 916 -5.05 -40.57 -23.96
N GLU A 917 -5.12 -39.56 -24.84
CA GLU A 917 -5.54 -39.65 -26.24
C GLU A 917 -4.40 -39.14 -27.14
N GLY A 918 -3.84 -40.00 -28.01
CA GLY A 918 -2.84 -39.61 -29.00
C GLY A 918 -3.42 -38.68 -30.05
N GLY A 919 -4.39 -39.18 -30.82
CA GLY A 919 -5.11 -38.41 -31.84
C GLY A 919 -4.79 -38.87 -33.25
N ASP A 920 -4.58 -37.95 -34.19
CA ASP A 920 -4.14 -38.26 -35.55
C ASP A 920 -2.62 -38.07 -35.67
N GLY A 921 -1.87 -39.13 -35.96
CA GLY A 921 -0.43 -39.11 -36.19
C GLY A 921 0.23 -40.40 -35.73
N SER A 922 1.56 -40.50 -35.84
CA SER A 922 2.27 -41.62 -35.21
C SER A 922 2.76 -41.18 -33.86
N ASP A 923 2.06 -41.62 -32.82
CA ASP A 923 2.23 -41.11 -31.47
C ASP A 923 3.07 -42.04 -30.60
N THR A 924 3.74 -41.46 -29.61
CA THR A 924 4.46 -42.18 -28.57
C THR A 924 3.80 -41.87 -27.24
N ILE A 925 3.21 -42.88 -26.60
CA ILE A 925 2.45 -42.72 -25.35
C ILE A 925 3.07 -43.59 -24.26
N ASN A 926 3.34 -43.00 -23.10
CA ASN A 926 3.67 -43.73 -21.87
C ASN A 926 2.69 -43.33 -20.77
N GLY A 927 1.96 -44.30 -20.21
CA GLY A 927 1.06 -44.10 -19.07
C GLY A 927 1.84 -43.67 -17.83
N GLY A 928 2.69 -44.56 -17.32
CA GLY A 928 3.58 -44.27 -16.21
C GLY A 928 3.23 -45.10 -14.99
N ILE A 929 3.06 -44.48 -13.82
CA ILE A 929 2.64 -45.15 -12.59
C ILE A 929 1.16 -44.86 -12.34
N GLY A 930 0.38 -45.93 -12.30
CA GLY A 930 -1.01 -45.98 -11.84
C GLY A 930 -1.92 -46.61 -12.88
N ASP A 931 -3.24 -46.55 -12.65
CA ASP A 931 -4.20 -47.27 -13.49
C ASP A 931 -4.64 -46.40 -14.67
N ASP A 932 -3.95 -46.52 -15.81
CA ASP A 932 -4.11 -45.60 -16.94
C ASP A 932 -5.09 -46.09 -18.02
N ILE A 933 -5.73 -45.13 -18.71
CA ILE A 933 -6.58 -45.38 -19.87
C ILE A 933 -6.01 -44.64 -21.07
N MET A 934 -5.51 -45.40 -22.04
CA MET A 934 -4.80 -44.88 -23.20
C MET A 934 -5.43 -45.32 -24.52
N VAL A 935 -5.51 -44.39 -25.47
CA VAL A 935 -5.91 -44.64 -26.86
C VAL A 935 -4.90 -43.99 -27.80
N GLY A 936 -4.38 -44.72 -28.79
CA GLY A 936 -3.54 -44.15 -29.85
C GLY A 936 -4.31 -43.15 -30.70
N GLY A 937 -5.47 -43.55 -31.22
CA GLY A 937 -6.44 -42.64 -31.87
C GLY A 937 -7.36 -41.84 -30.95
N THR A 938 -8.51 -41.40 -31.47
CA THR A 938 -9.51 -40.62 -30.70
C THR A 938 -10.31 -41.47 -29.71
N MET A 939 -10.38 -41.04 -28.45
CA MET A 939 -11.12 -41.70 -27.37
C MET A 939 -12.61 -41.32 -27.42
N VAL A 940 -13.47 -42.34 -27.42
CA VAL A 940 -14.93 -42.19 -27.33
C VAL A 940 -15.39 -42.70 -25.98
N LEU A 941 -15.81 -41.77 -25.12
CA LEU A 941 -16.39 -42.07 -23.83
C LEU A 941 -17.91 -41.98 -23.89
N ALA A 942 -18.59 -42.95 -23.26
CA ALA A 942 -20.02 -42.88 -23.04
C ALA A 942 -20.42 -43.47 -21.68
N ASP A 943 -21.48 -42.94 -21.08
CA ASP A 943 -22.07 -43.52 -19.88
C ASP A 943 -22.69 -44.91 -20.17
N LYS A 944 -23.07 -45.64 -19.11
CA LYS A 944 -23.77 -46.94 -19.21
C LYS A 944 -25.06 -46.93 -20.06
N ASN A 945 -25.65 -45.75 -20.30
CA ASN A 945 -26.85 -45.58 -21.12
C ASN A 945 -26.51 -45.23 -22.59
N GLY A 946 -25.24 -45.06 -22.93
CA GLY A 946 -24.75 -44.67 -24.25
C GLY A 946 -24.74 -43.15 -24.49
N THR A 947 -24.83 -42.32 -23.45
CA THR A 947 -24.71 -40.86 -23.55
C THR A 947 -23.23 -40.49 -23.74
N PRO A 948 -22.85 -39.76 -24.79
CA PRO A 948 -21.46 -39.35 -25.01
C PRO A 948 -20.93 -38.46 -23.89
N ILE A 949 -19.70 -38.70 -23.46
CA ILE A 949 -18.93 -37.88 -22.52
C ILE A 949 -17.78 -37.25 -23.32
N VAL A 950 -17.62 -35.94 -23.19
CA VAL A 950 -16.54 -35.21 -23.88
C VAL A 950 -15.33 -35.19 -22.96
N LEU A 951 -14.25 -35.87 -23.36
CA LEU A 951 -13.02 -36.01 -22.57
C LEU A 951 -12.46 -34.65 -22.13
N ARG A 952 -12.40 -33.67 -23.04
CA ARG A 952 -11.94 -32.29 -22.78
C ARG A 952 -12.72 -31.53 -21.70
N ASN A 953 -13.93 -31.96 -21.38
CA ASN A 953 -14.79 -31.32 -20.39
C ASN A 953 -14.85 -32.11 -19.06
N LEU A 954 -14.16 -33.24 -18.98
CA LEU A 954 -14.08 -33.99 -17.74
C LEU A 954 -13.25 -33.20 -16.73
N ILE A 955 -13.62 -33.30 -15.46
CA ILE A 955 -12.90 -32.66 -14.35
C ILE A 955 -12.13 -33.80 -13.68
N PRO A 956 -10.79 -33.71 -13.61
CA PRO A 956 -9.96 -34.57 -12.78
C PRO A 956 -10.56 -34.78 -11.38
N ASP A 957 -10.52 -36.02 -10.87
CA ASP A 957 -10.97 -36.40 -9.52
C ASP A 957 -12.48 -36.30 -9.21
N ALA A 958 -13.31 -35.89 -10.18
CA ALA A 958 -14.75 -35.99 -10.02
C ALA A 958 -15.16 -37.48 -10.02
N PRO A 959 -15.85 -38.00 -8.98
CA PRO A 959 -16.22 -39.40 -8.94
C PRO A 959 -17.10 -39.76 -10.14
N LEU A 960 -16.60 -40.66 -11.00
CA LEU A 960 -17.35 -41.21 -12.12
C LEU A 960 -18.51 -42.06 -11.57
N GLN A 961 -19.70 -41.47 -11.42
CA GLN A 961 -20.82 -42.13 -10.74
C GLN A 961 -21.48 -43.28 -11.52
N ASN A 962 -21.00 -43.61 -12.73
CA ASN A 962 -21.63 -44.60 -13.61
C ASN A 962 -20.59 -45.32 -14.47
N GLY A 963 -20.74 -46.65 -14.64
CA GLY A 963 -19.86 -47.47 -15.48
C GLY A 963 -19.62 -46.87 -16.88
N LEU A 964 -18.37 -46.98 -17.34
CA LEU A 964 -17.83 -46.27 -18.49
C LEU A 964 -17.72 -47.22 -19.68
N CYS A 965 -18.28 -46.83 -20.81
CA CYS A 965 -18.00 -47.46 -22.09
C CYS A 965 -16.88 -46.67 -22.76
N ILE A 966 -15.78 -47.37 -23.05
CA ILE A 966 -14.64 -46.81 -23.78
C ILE A 966 -14.59 -47.49 -25.15
N ALA A 967 -14.44 -46.68 -26.18
CA ALA A 967 -14.24 -47.13 -27.55
C ALA A 967 -13.26 -46.18 -28.25
N ASN A 968 -12.67 -46.63 -29.34
CA ASN A 968 -11.89 -45.81 -30.26
C ASN A 968 -12.71 -45.54 -31.54
N GLU A 969 -12.54 -44.38 -32.16
CA GLU A 969 -13.00 -44.15 -33.54
C GLU A 969 -12.03 -44.74 -34.57
N ASP A 970 -12.39 -45.88 -35.17
CA ASP A 970 -11.61 -46.56 -36.23
C ASP A 970 -11.42 -45.66 -37.47
N ARG A 971 -10.34 -44.87 -37.45
CA ARG A 971 -9.83 -44.00 -38.52
C ARG A 971 -8.34 -44.31 -38.71
N ALA A 972 -7.78 -43.92 -39.85
CA ALA A 972 -6.32 -43.99 -40.02
C ALA A 972 -5.70 -42.85 -39.20
N ASP A 973 -5.47 -43.14 -37.92
CA ASP A 973 -4.81 -42.32 -36.91
C ASP A 973 -3.30 -42.43 -37.07
N GLY A 974 -2.71 -43.62 -37.12
CA GLY A 974 -1.28 -43.67 -36.85
C GLY A 974 -0.53 -44.96 -37.11
N ASN A 975 0.64 -45.03 -36.48
CA ASN A 975 1.33 -46.27 -36.14
C ASN A 975 1.92 -45.93 -34.79
N ASP A 976 1.25 -46.33 -33.72
CA ASP A 976 1.50 -45.75 -32.41
C ASP A 976 2.39 -46.67 -31.57
N ASP A 977 3.19 -46.08 -30.67
CA ASP A 977 4.01 -46.81 -29.71
C ASP A 977 3.51 -46.49 -28.29
N ILE A 978 2.73 -47.41 -27.72
CA ILE A 978 2.02 -47.21 -26.44
C ILE A 978 2.56 -48.16 -25.38
N THR A 979 2.95 -47.61 -24.24
CA THR A 979 3.47 -48.34 -23.07
C THR A 979 2.69 -47.97 -21.82
N GLY A 980 2.14 -48.94 -21.08
CA GLY A 980 1.41 -48.70 -19.83
C GLY A 980 2.29 -48.54 -18.59
N ALA A 981 3.43 -49.22 -18.56
CA ALA A 981 4.38 -49.22 -17.46
C ALA A 981 3.88 -49.92 -16.17
N ALA A 982 3.48 -49.22 -15.11
CA ALA A 982 3.18 -49.82 -13.81
C ALA A 982 1.76 -49.54 -13.33
N GLY A 983 0.88 -50.53 -13.30
CA GLY A 983 -0.51 -50.34 -12.87
C GLY A 983 -1.48 -51.38 -13.40
N LEU A 984 -2.78 -51.06 -13.44
CA LEU A 984 -3.78 -51.82 -14.18
C LEU A 984 -4.22 -51.01 -15.40
N ASP A 985 -3.52 -51.18 -16.52
CA ASP A 985 -3.73 -50.29 -17.66
C ASP A 985 -4.79 -50.80 -18.64
N VAL A 986 -5.46 -49.88 -19.31
CA VAL A 986 -6.35 -50.14 -20.45
C VAL A 986 -5.77 -49.46 -21.68
N ILE A 987 -5.27 -50.26 -22.62
CA ILE A 987 -4.60 -49.78 -23.83
C ILE A 987 -5.41 -50.16 -25.06
N LEU A 988 -5.81 -49.16 -25.86
CA LEU A 988 -6.43 -49.35 -27.17
C LEU A 988 -5.51 -48.77 -28.26
N GLY A 989 -5.02 -49.61 -29.17
CA GLY A 989 -4.12 -49.17 -30.26
C GLY A 989 -4.77 -48.13 -31.17
N GLY A 990 -5.90 -48.49 -31.76
CA GLY A 990 -6.60 -47.63 -32.72
C GLY A 990 -6.54 -48.21 -34.11
N GLY A 991 -6.53 -47.35 -35.12
CA GLY A 991 -6.17 -47.74 -36.48
C GLY A 991 -4.64 -47.83 -36.62
N GLY A 992 -4.16 -48.22 -37.81
CA GLY A 992 -2.72 -48.24 -38.05
C GLY A 992 -2.03 -49.57 -37.77
N ASN A 993 -0.70 -49.53 -37.56
CA ASN A 993 0.09 -50.67 -37.11
C ASN A 993 0.80 -50.30 -35.80
N ASP A 994 0.17 -50.65 -34.68
CA ASP A 994 0.60 -50.17 -33.38
C ASP A 994 1.51 -51.17 -32.66
N THR A 995 2.32 -50.64 -31.75
CA THR A 995 3.14 -51.39 -30.82
C THR A 995 2.67 -51.11 -29.40
N LEU A 996 2.06 -52.11 -28.76
CA LEU A 996 1.45 -51.97 -27.43
C LEU A 996 2.19 -52.81 -26.39
N ARG A 997 2.55 -52.21 -25.25
CA ARG A 997 3.18 -52.88 -24.10
C ARG A 997 2.44 -52.50 -22.81
N GLY A 998 1.99 -53.48 -22.02
CA GLY A 998 1.41 -53.22 -20.69
C GLY A 998 2.45 -53.21 -19.56
N ASP A 999 3.58 -53.88 -19.78
CA ASP A 999 4.66 -54.03 -18.79
C ASP A 999 4.22 -54.63 -17.44
N SER A 1000 4.32 -53.92 -16.33
CA SER A 1000 4.09 -54.44 -14.99
C SER A 1000 2.68 -54.16 -14.50
N GLY A 1001 1.82 -55.19 -14.52
CA GLY A 1001 0.43 -54.91 -14.24
C GLY A 1001 -0.52 -56.04 -14.58
N GLY A 1002 -1.80 -55.77 -14.38
CA GLY A 1002 -2.91 -56.62 -14.77
C GLY A 1002 -3.67 -56.00 -15.95
N ASP A 1003 -3.00 -55.87 -17.07
CA ASP A 1003 -3.41 -54.93 -18.13
C ASP A 1003 -4.42 -55.53 -19.12
N VAL A 1004 -5.21 -54.63 -19.72
CA VAL A 1004 -6.14 -54.91 -20.81
C VAL A 1004 -5.61 -54.23 -22.07
N ILE A 1005 -5.09 -55.04 -23.00
CA ILE A 1005 -4.58 -54.55 -24.28
C ILE A 1005 -5.50 -54.98 -25.43
N LEU A 1006 -5.99 -54.00 -26.17
CA LEU A 1006 -6.83 -54.15 -27.35
C LEU A 1006 -6.13 -53.51 -28.54
N GLY A 1007 -5.69 -54.32 -29.51
CA GLY A 1007 -5.21 -53.81 -30.81
C GLY A 1007 -6.36 -53.38 -31.73
N ASP A 1008 -6.16 -53.55 -33.04
CA ASP A 1008 -6.90 -52.84 -34.09
C ASP A 1008 -8.25 -53.50 -34.45
N ALA A 1009 -9.19 -53.52 -33.50
CA ALA A 1009 -10.57 -53.85 -33.78
C ALA A 1009 -11.50 -52.74 -33.25
N PRO A 1010 -12.62 -52.44 -33.93
CA PRO A 1010 -13.66 -51.58 -33.38
C PRO A 1010 -14.31 -52.30 -32.19
N VAL A 1011 -13.69 -52.17 -31.02
CA VAL A 1011 -14.12 -52.80 -29.78
C VAL A 1011 -14.81 -51.74 -28.94
N ARG A 1012 -16.06 -52.02 -28.56
CA ARG A 1012 -16.70 -51.34 -27.42
C ARG A 1012 -16.36 -52.14 -26.17
N ALA A 1013 -15.47 -51.63 -25.34
CA ALA A 1013 -15.17 -52.20 -24.02
C ALA A 1013 -16.12 -51.57 -23.00
N ALA A 1014 -16.96 -52.38 -22.35
CA ALA A 1014 -17.73 -51.95 -21.19
C ALA A 1014 -16.89 -52.29 -19.95
N ILE A 1015 -16.37 -51.26 -19.29
CA ILE A 1015 -15.54 -51.38 -18.09
C ILE A 1015 -16.43 -50.96 -16.91
N SER A 1016 -16.58 -51.84 -15.92
CA SER A 1016 -17.54 -51.65 -14.81
C SER A 1016 -16.84 -51.25 -13.52
#